data_AF-A0A4Z1HEN1-F1
#
_entry.id   AF-A0A4Z1HEN1-F1
#
_cell.length_a   1.000
_cell.length_b   1.000
_cell.length_c   1.000
_cell.angle_alpha   90.00
_cell.angle_beta   90.00
_cell.angle_gamma   90.00
#
_symmetry.space_group_name_H-M   'P 1'
#
loop_
_entity.id
_entity.type
_entity.pdbx_description
1 polymer ?
#
loop_
_entity_poly.entity_id
_entity_poly.type
_entity_poly.pdbx_seq_one_letter_code
_entity_poly.pdbx_strand_id
1 'polypeptide(L)'
;MEAIKTLTNEIQNAAATADEAGRKELLDSLRDLQYSIEKPEDTMQRVIHLHLVIAITRTAVDLKIFNIPGDSDGPLRLQDLASRTGADPALLALVKATDNSYHVKDTPHAFIVRDDQRNGRGLVASSQTSKNLSIAEIQAGLYHNYDVLGLAYQVLPDFLASTKYQTPTETHKAAFQKAWNTDLPLWLWFQSRPKETAQFNRFMIAQRSSTPNTFNFLPIEEECKNWPAEKPLFVDIGGASGQQCIEFRKRFPDMRGRVTFQDLPREIEHAISQGLSDGVEAMAHDFYTPQVIKGAKFYYLRAILYDHLDDKAILILKNIMQVMEKDSLILLDEMVLPNHNVDWFATQTDLTMLAAFGSMEQTEAQWKSLLDGVGLKAVGKFCIQSKEDKLIMSLSKTMQAIYASRPSATAQLQLTLKSLPVPTIFSSSNTALVRVHAAGINPSDVANAILDRFGAKKPIIPGRDFAGTVIQAPSDPQLEGADVNGTSGRELSLSIDGTHAEYIAVPVEGLAIKPKCLSWTQASAMGVPYSTAYLMLEKAAARAGDVVLIFGARGAVGKAARELANAKGLKIITTSRVDGADVNVTSDENLNNVLELNNGRGPSIILDCAGSPVLMEKGLAILGKSRRYIFASGMRGGRPEVKINVMTMLAMDQSLHGVNSWSLTLAETKDIMNKLRKMFEDGEIQGPEEESLTKIKLTDAVEAYQEVAKFDGKKFVIAMQDQQSSVGFYSKFGMRFSPQF
;
A
#
# COMPACT_ATOMS: atom_id res chain seq x y z
N MET A 1 -32.18 5.56 21.39
CA MET A 1 -32.08 7.04 21.37
C MET A 1 -30.88 7.54 22.16
N GLU A 2 -30.70 7.15 23.43
CA GLU A 2 -29.54 7.60 24.22
C GLU A 2 -28.20 7.11 23.66
N ALA A 3 -28.10 5.83 23.27
CA ALA A 3 -26.90 5.29 22.61
C ALA A 3 -26.51 6.05 21.32
N ILE A 4 -27.51 6.51 20.55
CA ILE A 4 -27.27 7.28 19.32
C ILE A 4 -26.69 8.66 19.67
N LYS A 5 -27.19 9.32 20.73
CA LYS A 5 -26.63 10.59 21.19
C LYS A 5 -25.19 10.42 21.68
N THR A 6 -24.90 9.35 22.43
CA THR A 6 -23.55 9.04 22.88
C THR A 6 -22.61 8.86 21.69
N LEU A 7 -22.96 8.01 20.72
CA LEU A 7 -22.18 7.81 19.50
C LEU A 7 -21.98 9.10 18.71
N THR A 8 -23.02 9.93 18.59
CA THR A 8 -22.94 11.23 17.90
C THR A 8 -21.92 12.14 18.59
N ASN A 9 -21.95 12.22 19.92
CA ASN A 9 -21.01 13.03 20.68
C ASN A 9 -19.57 12.51 20.55
N GLU A 10 -19.38 11.19 20.54
CA GLU A 10 -18.06 10.56 20.35
C GLU A 10 -17.49 10.89 18.97
N ILE A 11 -18.31 10.77 17.91
CA ILE A 11 -17.92 11.13 16.54
C ILE A 11 -17.57 12.61 16.44
N GLN A 12 -18.37 13.50 17.06
CA GLN A 12 -18.09 14.93 17.07
C GLN A 12 -16.78 15.27 17.79
N ASN A 13 -16.49 14.60 18.91
CA ASN A 13 -15.23 14.77 19.63
C ASN A 13 -14.03 14.24 18.83
N ALA A 14 -14.19 13.11 18.14
CA ALA A 14 -13.18 12.58 17.24
C ALA A 14 -12.90 13.56 16.09
N ALA A 15 -13.95 14.10 15.45
CA ALA A 15 -13.83 15.11 14.39
C ALA A 15 -13.15 16.40 14.87
N ALA A 16 -13.41 16.84 16.10
CA ALA A 16 -12.82 18.06 16.66
C ALA A 16 -11.32 17.95 16.97
N THR A 17 -10.79 16.74 17.09
CA THR A 17 -9.38 16.47 17.44
C THR A 17 -8.58 15.86 16.29
N ALA A 18 -9.23 15.53 15.18
CA ALA A 18 -8.61 14.99 14.00
C ALA A 18 -7.88 16.08 13.19
N ASP A 19 -6.78 15.70 12.55
CA ASP A 19 -6.20 16.45 11.43
C ASP A 19 -7.03 16.24 10.15
N GLU A 20 -6.64 16.87 9.04
CA GLU A 20 -7.41 16.82 7.79
C GLU A 20 -7.54 15.38 7.24
N ALA A 21 -6.53 14.54 7.42
CA ALA A 21 -6.56 13.15 7.01
C ALA A 21 -7.54 12.33 7.87
N GLY A 22 -7.43 12.43 9.21
CA GLY A 22 -8.37 11.76 10.12
C GLY A 22 -9.81 12.24 9.94
N ARG A 23 -10.01 13.51 9.59
CA ARG A 23 -11.33 14.06 9.25
C ARG A 23 -11.91 13.40 7.98
N LYS A 24 -11.09 13.17 6.95
CA LYS A 24 -11.52 12.49 5.72
C LYS A 24 -11.83 11.01 5.96
N GLU A 25 -10.95 10.29 6.66
CA GLU A 25 -11.17 8.89 7.02
C GLU A 25 -12.46 8.71 7.83
N LEU A 26 -12.73 9.63 8.77
CA LEU A 26 -13.97 9.64 9.52
C LEU A 26 -15.19 9.83 8.60
N LEU A 27 -15.13 10.74 7.63
CA LEU A 27 -16.22 10.94 6.67
C LEU A 27 -16.46 9.72 5.79
N ASP A 28 -15.41 9.08 5.30
CA ASP A 28 -15.52 7.88 4.46
C ASP A 28 -16.07 6.70 5.28
N SER A 29 -15.58 6.50 6.50
CA SER A 29 -16.07 5.47 7.42
C SER A 29 -17.55 5.66 7.77
N LEU A 30 -17.99 6.91 7.98
CA LEU A 30 -19.40 7.21 8.25
C LEU A 30 -20.28 6.95 7.02
N ARG A 31 -19.77 7.22 5.82
CA ARG A 31 -20.47 6.92 4.57
C ARG A 31 -20.62 5.41 4.38
N ASP A 32 -19.55 4.65 4.56
CA ASP A 32 -19.57 3.19 4.44
C ASP A 32 -20.49 2.56 5.49
N LEU A 33 -20.44 3.05 6.73
CA LEU A 33 -21.35 2.62 7.78
C LEU A 33 -22.80 2.90 7.40
N GLN A 34 -23.10 4.11 6.90
CA GLN A 34 -24.44 4.46 6.43
C GLN A 34 -24.94 3.46 5.39
N TYR A 35 -24.13 3.16 4.36
CA TYR A 35 -24.52 2.21 3.32
C TYR A 35 -24.68 0.78 3.84
N SER A 36 -23.87 0.37 4.81
CA SER A 36 -23.91 -0.99 5.36
C SER A 36 -25.17 -1.31 6.17
N ILE A 37 -25.87 -0.29 6.67
CA ILE A 37 -27.06 -0.44 7.51
C ILE A 37 -28.37 -0.09 6.79
N GLU A 38 -28.30 0.39 5.54
CA GLU A 38 -29.47 0.68 4.72
C GLU A 38 -30.27 -0.59 4.42
N LYS A 39 -31.60 -0.49 4.47
CA LYS A 39 -32.47 -1.49 3.85
C LYS A 39 -32.57 -1.24 2.35
N PRO A 40 -32.99 -2.24 1.54
CA PRO A 40 -33.17 -2.06 0.10
C PRO A 40 -34.02 -0.84 -0.29
N GLU A 41 -35.09 -0.55 0.46
CA GLU A 41 -35.92 0.63 0.27
C GLU A 41 -35.18 1.94 0.53
N ASP A 42 -34.30 1.99 1.54
CA ASP A 42 -33.51 3.18 1.87
C ASP A 42 -32.50 3.46 0.76
N THR A 43 -31.80 2.43 0.30
CA THR A 43 -30.87 2.51 -0.83
C THR A 43 -31.58 2.99 -2.09
N MET A 44 -32.74 2.40 -2.42
CA MET A 44 -33.54 2.83 -3.57
C MET A 44 -33.90 4.32 -3.46
N GLN A 45 -34.44 4.75 -2.32
CA GLN A 45 -34.82 6.15 -2.10
C GLN A 45 -33.63 7.11 -2.23
N ARG A 46 -32.47 6.76 -1.65
CA ARG A 46 -31.25 7.55 -1.75
C ARG A 46 -30.82 7.70 -3.20
N VAL A 47 -30.73 6.61 -3.96
CA VAL A 47 -30.20 6.61 -5.33
C VAL A 47 -31.13 7.34 -6.30
N ILE A 48 -32.44 7.07 -6.27
CA ILE A 48 -33.37 7.64 -7.26
C ILE A 48 -33.54 9.15 -7.08
N HIS A 49 -33.24 9.76 -5.93
CA HIS A 49 -33.46 11.19 -5.69
C HIS A 49 -32.19 12.06 -5.83
N LEU A 50 -31.01 11.49 -6.11
CA LEU A 50 -29.76 12.24 -6.22
C LEU A 50 -29.82 13.40 -7.22
N HIS A 51 -30.51 13.20 -8.34
CA HIS A 51 -30.67 14.23 -9.37
C HIS A 51 -31.55 15.41 -8.93
N LEU A 52 -32.50 15.18 -8.02
CA LEU A 52 -33.34 16.24 -7.46
C LEU A 52 -32.54 17.10 -6.47
N VAL A 53 -31.66 16.48 -5.69
CA VAL A 53 -30.80 17.19 -4.73
C VAL A 53 -29.88 18.18 -5.44
N ILE A 54 -29.24 17.79 -6.54
CA ILE A 54 -28.38 18.71 -7.30
C ILE A 54 -29.20 19.82 -8.00
N ALA A 55 -30.38 19.50 -8.54
CA ALA A 55 -31.26 20.48 -9.20
C ALA A 55 -31.76 21.57 -8.23
N ILE A 56 -32.22 21.18 -7.04
CA ILE A 56 -32.69 22.13 -6.03
C ILE A 56 -31.54 22.97 -5.47
N THR A 57 -30.36 22.36 -5.28
CA THR A 57 -29.15 23.08 -4.82
C THR A 57 -28.71 24.12 -5.85
N ARG A 58 -28.70 23.76 -7.14
CA ARG A 58 -28.39 24.69 -8.23
C ARG A 58 -29.40 25.84 -8.31
N THR A 59 -30.68 25.55 -8.13
CA THR A 59 -31.75 26.57 -8.06
C THR A 59 -31.53 27.52 -6.88
N ALA A 60 -31.13 27.00 -5.72
CA ALA A 60 -30.81 27.82 -4.55
C ALA A 60 -29.58 28.74 -4.78
N VAL A 61 -28.60 28.29 -5.57
CA VAL A 61 -27.48 29.12 -6.03
C VAL A 61 -27.97 30.26 -6.94
N ASP A 62 -28.88 30.00 -7.89
CA ASP A 62 -29.45 31.05 -8.76
C ASP A 62 -30.20 32.12 -7.97
N LEU A 63 -30.98 31.68 -6.99
CA LEU A 63 -31.70 32.55 -6.06
C LEU A 63 -30.79 33.19 -5.01
N LYS A 64 -29.48 32.88 -5.02
CA LYS A 64 -28.47 33.37 -4.06
C LYS A 64 -28.81 33.09 -2.61
N ILE A 65 -29.60 32.05 -2.35
CA ILE A 65 -30.12 31.74 -1.01
C ILE A 65 -28.97 31.53 -0.02
N PHE A 66 -27.90 30.86 -0.44
CA PHE A 66 -26.71 30.61 0.40
C PHE A 66 -25.93 31.87 0.77
N ASN A 67 -26.09 32.97 0.02
CA ASN A 67 -25.38 34.23 0.23
C ASN A 67 -26.19 35.24 1.04
N ILE A 68 -27.45 34.93 1.39
CA ILE A 68 -28.36 35.86 2.08
C ILE A 68 -28.18 35.87 3.61
N PRO A 69 -28.13 34.72 4.32
CA PRO A 69 -27.93 34.72 5.77
C PRO A 69 -26.44 34.72 6.13
N GLY A 70 -25.95 35.82 6.69
CA GLY A 70 -24.63 35.91 7.31
C GLY A 70 -24.62 35.39 8.76
N ASP A 71 -23.43 35.08 9.30
CA ASP A 71 -23.25 34.57 10.67
C ASP A 71 -23.78 35.54 11.77
N SER A 72 -24.04 36.80 11.41
CA SER A 72 -24.54 37.86 12.28
C SER A 72 -26.06 38.04 12.32
N ASP A 73 -26.81 37.45 11.38
CA ASP A 73 -28.19 37.89 11.09
C ASP A 73 -29.29 37.11 11.83
N GLY A 74 -28.91 36.02 12.53
CA GLY A 74 -29.86 35.13 13.20
C GLY A 74 -30.82 34.42 12.23
N PRO A 75 -31.80 33.65 12.75
CA PRO A 75 -32.75 32.93 11.90
C PRO A 75 -33.69 33.89 11.14
N LEU A 76 -33.81 33.73 9.82
CA LEU A 76 -34.68 34.53 8.94
C LEU A 76 -36.06 33.90 8.81
N ARG A 77 -37.12 34.72 8.65
CA ARG A 77 -38.45 34.21 8.28
C ARG A 77 -38.48 33.90 6.79
N LEU A 78 -39.27 32.90 6.42
CA LEU A 78 -39.49 32.54 5.02
C LEU A 78 -39.96 33.73 4.16
N GLN A 79 -40.81 34.61 4.71
CA GLN A 79 -41.30 35.79 4.02
C GLN A 79 -40.19 36.82 3.73
N ASP A 80 -39.21 36.93 4.64
CA ASP A 80 -38.07 37.83 4.46
C ASP A 80 -37.14 37.28 3.37
N LEU A 81 -36.96 35.95 3.35
CA LEU A 81 -36.22 35.27 2.29
C LEU A 81 -36.90 35.42 0.91
N ALA A 82 -38.23 35.28 0.86
CA ALA A 82 -39.01 35.55 -0.35
C ALA A 82 -38.83 36.98 -0.86
N SER A 83 -38.87 37.95 0.06
CA SER A 83 -38.68 39.36 -0.29
C SER A 83 -37.28 39.66 -0.84
N ARG A 84 -36.24 38.99 -0.31
CA ARG A 84 -34.84 39.18 -0.73
C ARG A 84 -34.49 38.46 -2.03
N THR A 85 -35.12 37.32 -2.29
CA THR A 85 -34.87 36.49 -3.48
C THR A 85 -35.79 36.84 -4.65
N GLY A 86 -36.97 37.42 -4.38
CA GLY A 86 -38.04 37.62 -5.35
C GLY A 86 -38.79 36.33 -5.71
N ALA A 87 -38.50 35.20 -5.05
CA ALA A 87 -39.15 33.92 -5.31
C ALA A 87 -40.47 33.76 -4.55
N ASP A 88 -41.37 32.95 -5.11
CA ASP A 88 -42.66 32.64 -4.48
C ASP A 88 -42.45 31.94 -3.12
N PRO A 89 -43.10 32.39 -2.03
CA PRO A 89 -42.94 31.79 -0.71
C PRO A 89 -43.24 30.29 -0.67
N ALA A 90 -44.17 29.77 -1.48
CA ALA A 90 -44.48 28.34 -1.54
C ALA A 90 -43.39 27.55 -2.29
N LEU A 91 -42.74 28.13 -3.29
CA LEU A 91 -41.58 27.53 -3.95
C LEU A 91 -40.36 27.49 -3.01
N LEU A 92 -40.14 28.56 -2.23
CA LEU A 92 -39.12 28.55 -1.18
C LEU A 92 -39.49 27.58 -0.05
N ALA A 93 -40.78 27.36 0.21
CA ALA A 93 -41.24 26.31 1.11
C ALA A 93 -40.99 24.89 0.56
N LEU A 94 -40.91 24.71 -0.77
CA LEU A 94 -40.53 23.43 -1.40
C LEU A 94 -39.02 23.19 -1.33
N VAL A 95 -38.20 24.22 -1.60
CA VAL A 95 -36.75 24.20 -1.32
C VAL A 95 -36.51 23.87 0.16
N LYS A 96 -37.32 24.42 1.07
CA LYS A 96 -37.38 24.10 2.51
C LYS A 96 -37.88 22.67 2.79
N ALA A 97 -38.86 22.16 2.05
CA ALA A 97 -39.46 20.84 2.29
C ALA A 97 -38.54 19.72 1.79
N THR A 98 -37.86 19.86 0.65
CA THR A 98 -36.82 18.91 0.25
C THR A 98 -35.64 18.87 1.23
N ASP A 99 -35.41 19.96 1.96
CA ASP A 99 -34.46 20.05 3.08
C ASP A 99 -34.97 19.39 4.38
N ASN A 100 -36.28 19.10 4.50
CA ASN A 100 -36.93 18.59 5.73
C ASN A 100 -37.65 17.22 5.57
N SER A 101 -37.92 16.77 4.34
CA SER A 101 -38.82 15.63 4.04
C SER A 101 -38.11 14.28 3.99
N TYR A 102 -36.78 14.25 3.96
CA TYR A 102 -36.05 13.06 4.37
C TYR A 102 -35.85 13.20 5.88
N HIS A 103 -36.64 12.47 6.67
CA HIS A 103 -36.51 12.38 8.14
C HIS A 103 -35.22 11.68 8.60
N VAL A 104 -34.14 11.90 7.85
CA VAL A 104 -32.78 11.55 8.18
C VAL A 104 -32.08 12.89 8.38
N LYS A 105 -31.39 13.06 9.50
CA LYS A 105 -30.49 14.21 9.75
C LYS A 105 -29.31 14.30 8.73
N ASP A 106 -29.33 13.47 7.68
CA ASP A 106 -28.21 13.13 6.80
C ASP A 106 -28.51 13.34 5.30
N THR A 107 -29.47 14.20 4.95
CA THR A 107 -29.28 14.99 3.72
C THR A 107 -28.37 16.16 4.11
N PRO A 108 -27.38 16.58 3.29
CA PRO A 108 -26.56 17.73 3.62
C PRO A 108 -27.47 18.96 3.66
N HIS A 109 -27.96 19.26 4.87
CA HIS A 109 -28.98 20.28 5.06
C HIS A 109 -28.39 21.60 4.66
N ALA A 110 -28.86 22.14 3.55
CA ALA A 110 -28.38 23.41 3.06
C ALA A 110 -28.77 24.50 4.08
N PHE A 111 -29.88 24.34 4.81
CA PHE A 111 -30.26 25.20 5.93
C PHE A 111 -30.70 24.43 7.18
N ILE A 112 -30.51 25.02 8.36
CA ILE A 112 -31.14 24.55 9.60
C ILE A 112 -32.52 25.23 9.69
N VAL A 113 -33.59 24.44 9.61
CA VAL A 113 -34.96 24.94 9.78
C VAL A 113 -35.43 24.68 11.22
N ARG A 114 -35.91 25.73 11.90
CA ARG A 114 -36.56 25.60 13.21
C ARG A 114 -38.02 26.00 13.08
N ASP A 115 -38.92 25.09 13.44
CA ASP A 115 -40.32 25.46 13.68
C ASP A 115 -40.40 26.12 15.06
N ASP A 116 -40.76 27.41 15.07
CA ASP A 116 -41.18 28.06 16.31
C ASP A 116 -42.56 27.49 16.71
N GLN A 117 -42.53 26.50 17.60
CA GLN A 117 -43.69 25.84 18.21
C GLN A 117 -44.66 26.83 18.87
N ARG A 118 -44.26 28.10 19.11
CA ARG A 118 -45.15 29.12 19.69
C ARG A 118 -45.92 29.94 18.65
N ASN A 119 -45.49 29.99 17.39
CA ASN A 119 -46.05 30.93 16.40
C ASN A 119 -46.31 30.36 14.99
N GLY A 120 -45.98 29.09 14.71
CA GLY A 120 -46.25 28.45 13.41
C GLY A 120 -45.51 29.08 12.22
N ARG A 121 -44.45 29.85 12.47
CA ARG A 121 -43.64 30.50 11.43
C ARG A 121 -42.31 29.77 11.29
N GLY A 122 -42.04 29.22 10.10
CA GLY A 122 -40.78 28.54 9.81
C GLY A 122 -39.60 29.53 9.74
N LEU A 123 -38.56 29.27 10.52
CA LEU A 123 -37.32 30.02 10.52
C LEU A 123 -36.24 29.25 9.74
N VAL A 124 -35.43 29.96 8.97
CA VAL A 124 -34.31 29.43 8.18
C VAL A 124 -33.00 29.99 8.74
N ALA A 125 -32.03 29.12 9.06
CA ALA A 125 -30.71 29.51 9.55
C ALA A 125 -29.59 28.83 8.74
N SER A 126 -28.42 29.46 8.68
CA SER A 126 -27.26 28.91 7.98
C SER A 126 -26.74 27.63 8.65
N SER A 127 -26.30 26.67 7.84
CA SER A 127 -25.57 25.46 8.25
C SER A 127 -24.12 25.52 7.77
N GLN A 128 -23.28 24.57 8.18
CA GLN A 128 -21.93 24.46 7.60
C GLN A 128 -21.99 24.18 6.09
N THR A 129 -23.00 23.45 5.63
CA THR A 129 -23.25 23.17 4.21
C THR A 129 -23.61 24.44 3.44
N SER A 130 -24.55 25.29 3.91
CA SER A 130 -24.80 26.56 3.21
C SER A 130 -23.58 27.45 3.17
N LYS A 131 -22.76 27.47 4.23
CA LYS A 131 -21.53 28.25 4.24
C LYS A 131 -20.59 27.80 3.12
N ASN A 132 -20.35 26.49 3.02
CA ASN A 132 -19.54 25.92 1.95
C ASN A 132 -20.14 26.22 0.56
N LEU A 133 -21.47 26.12 0.43
CA LEU A 133 -22.21 26.43 -0.80
C LEU A 133 -22.34 27.93 -1.10
N SER A 134 -21.93 28.82 -0.20
CA SER A 134 -21.86 30.27 -0.45
C SER A 134 -20.54 30.68 -1.12
N ILE A 135 -19.52 29.81 -1.06
CA ILE A 135 -18.22 29.99 -1.71
C ILE A 135 -18.41 29.90 -3.22
N ALA A 136 -18.08 30.97 -3.93
CA ALA A 136 -18.42 31.10 -5.33
C ALA A 136 -17.64 30.14 -6.25
N GLU A 137 -16.45 29.68 -5.85
CA GLU A 137 -15.71 28.64 -6.57
C GLU A 137 -16.35 27.25 -6.40
N ILE A 138 -16.98 26.97 -5.24
CA ILE A 138 -17.76 25.75 -5.02
C ILE A 138 -19.06 25.80 -5.82
N GLN A 139 -19.73 26.96 -5.84
CA GLN A 139 -20.91 27.18 -6.68
C GLN A 139 -20.59 26.94 -8.16
N ALA A 140 -19.44 27.42 -8.66
CA ALA A 140 -19.01 27.21 -10.04
C ALA A 140 -18.88 25.71 -10.39
N GLY A 141 -18.47 24.88 -9.43
CA GLY A 141 -18.47 23.42 -9.58
C GLY A 141 -19.87 22.83 -9.74
N LEU A 142 -20.86 23.35 -9.01
CA LEU A 142 -22.27 22.97 -9.19
C LEU A 142 -22.82 23.42 -10.55
N TYR A 143 -22.51 24.64 -11.00
CA TYR A 143 -22.85 25.09 -12.35
C TYR A 143 -22.29 24.12 -13.39
N HIS A 144 -20.99 23.80 -13.33
CA HIS A 144 -20.37 22.90 -14.30
C HIS A 144 -20.97 21.49 -14.27
N ASN A 145 -21.11 20.89 -13.09
CA ASN A 145 -21.59 19.52 -12.96
C ASN A 145 -23.09 19.37 -13.25
N TYR A 146 -23.90 20.42 -13.07
CA TYR A 146 -25.32 20.38 -13.41
C TYR A 146 -25.57 20.82 -14.86
N ASP A 147 -25.12 22.03 -15.22
CA ASP A 147 -25.48 22.67 -16.50
C ASP A 147 -24.69 22.08 -17.68
N VAL A 148 -23.44 21.60 -17.47
CA VAL A 148 -22.58 21.10 -18.56
C VAL A 148 -22.52 19.58 -18.59
N LEU A 149 -22.01 18.95 -17.52
CA LEU A 149 -21.80 17.50 -17.46
C LEU A 149 -23.04 16.72 -17.05
N GLY A 150 -23.97 17.35 -16.33
CA GLY A 150 -25.19 16.70 -15.85
C GLY A 150 -26.00 16.06 -16.97
N LEU A 151 -26.11 16.73 -18.12
CA LEU A 151 -26.76 16.19 -19.32
C LEU A 151 -26.00 14.99 -19.88
N ALA A 152 -24.66 15.03 -19.91
CA ALA A 152 -23.83 13.91 -20.35
C ALA A 152 -24.03 12.67 -19.45
N TYR A 153 -24.13 12.87 -18.13
CA TYR A 153 -24.42 11.79 -17.18
C TYR A 153 -25.78 11.14 -17.44
N GLN A 154 -26.81 11.93 -17.74
CA GLN A 154 -28.16 11.40 -18.00
C GLN A 154 -28.24 10.57 -19.29
N VAL A 155 -27.52 10.98 -20.34
CA VAL A 155 -27.53 10.24 -21.63
C VAL A 155 -26.51 9.10 -21.69
N LEU A 156 -25.61 8.98 -20.70
CA LEU A 156 -24.54 7.99 -20.68
C LEU A 156 -25.06 6.54 -20.84
N PRO A 157 -26.12 6.08 -20.15
CA PRO A 157 -26.63 4.72 -20.35
C PRO A 157 -27.05 4.44 -21.79
N ASP A 158 -27.79 5.35 -22.41
CA ASP A 158 -28.23 5.21 -23.81
C ASP A 158 -27.06 5.32 -24.79
N PHE A 159 -26.05 6.14 -24.48
CA PHE A 159 -24.82 6.23 -25.25
C PHE A 159 -24.06 4.89 -25.22
N LEU A 160 -23.81 4.34 -24.03
CA LEU A 160 -23.15 3.04 -23.85
C LEU A 160 -23.93 1.91 -24.54
N ALA A 161 -25.26 1.92 -24.49
CA ALA A 161 -26.07 0.96 -25.23
C ALA A 161 -25.87 1.09 -26.74
N SER A 162 -25.80 2.33 -27.27
CA SER A 162 -25.61 2.57 -28.71
C SER A 162 -24.22 2.14 -29.23
N THR A 163 -23.20 2.16 -28.36
CA THR A 163 -21.85 1.64 -28.68
C THR A 163 -21.71 0.15 -28.40
N LYS A 164 -22.79 -0.54 -28.01
CA LYS A 164 -22.75 -1.95 -27.55
C LYS A 164 -21.73 -2.15 -26.42
N TYR A 165 -21.64 -1.17 -25.53
CA TYR A 165 -20.75 -1.15 -24.37
C TYR A 165 -19.26 -1.27 -24.75
N GLN A 166 -18.89 -0.74 -25.92
CA GLN A 166 -17.49 -0.62 -26.34
C GLN A 166 -16.94 0.77 -25.98
N THR A 167 -15.67 0.82 -25.61
CA THR A 167 -14.97 2.07 -25.35
C THR A 167 -14.92 2.91 -26.63
N PRO A 168 -15.17 4.23 -26.56
CA PRO A 168 -15.06 5.11 -27.71
C PRO A 168 -13.65 5.11 -28.31
N THR A 169 -13.56 5.19 -29.63
CA THR A 169 -12.27 5.28 -30.36
C THR A 169 -11.91 6.71 -30.75
N GLU A 170 -12.78 7.68 -30.46
CA GLU A 170 -12.59 9.10 -30.78
C GLU A 170 -13.16 9.98 -29.67
N THR A 171 -12.41 11.00 -29.23
CA THR A 171 -12.79 11.86 -28.09
C THR A 171 -13.97 12.80 -28.35
N HIS A 172 -14.38 12.96 -29.62
CA HIS A 172 -15.59 13.69 -30.00
C HIS A 172 -16.79 12.76 -30.23
N LYS A 173 -16.70 11.50 -29.78
CA LYS A 173 -17.79 10.52 -29.81
C LYS A 173 -18.05 9.99 -28.40
N ALA A 174 -18.35 10.87 -27.46
CA ALA A 174 -18.68 10.56 -26.07
C ALA A 174 -20.15 10.90 -25.75
N ALA A 175 -20.58 10.60 -24.52
CA ALA A 175 -21.92 10.94 -24.03
C ALA A 175 -22.17 12.46 -24.08
N PHE A 176 -21.13 13.27 -23.87
CA PHE A 176 -21.18 14.72 -24.00
C PHE A 176 -21.69 15.21 -25.37
N GLN A 177 -21.18 14.66 -26.47
CA GLN A 177 -21.62 15.07 -27.82
C GLN A 177 -23.07 14.73 -28.07
N LYS A 178 -23.53 13.57 -27.57
CA LYS A 178 -24.93 13.18 -27.62
C LYS A 178 -25.81 14.14 -26.80
N ALA A 179 -25.38 14.50 -25.59
CA ALA A 179 -26.11 15.41 -24.71
C ALA A 179 -26.29 16.81 -25.30
N TRP A 180 -25.24 17.33 -25.94
CA TRP A 180 -25.21 18.69 -26.47
C TRP A 180 -25.52 18.81 -27.95
N ASN A 181 -25.82 17.68 -28.62
CA ASN A 181 -26.07 17.59 -30.05
C ASN A 181 -25.01 18.37 -30.87
N THR A 182 -23.75 17.99 -30.67
CA THR A 182 -22.57 18.69 -31.21
C THR A 182 -21.52 17.69 -31.67
N ASP A 183 -20.84 17.98 -32.77
CA ASP A 183 -19.67 17.18 -33.22
C ASP A 183 -18.34 17.73 -32.67
N LEU A 184 -18.38 18.86 -31.96
CA LEU A 184 -17.19 19.48 -31.38
C LEU A 184 -16.62 18.64 -30.21
N PRO A 185 -15.29 18.47 -30.13
CA PRO A 185 -14.60 18.13 -28.89
C PRO A 185 -14.93 19.14 -27.78
N LEU A 186 -14.96 18.67 -26.53
CA LEU A 186 -15.40 19.48 -25.37
C LEU A 186 -14.61 20.80 -25.21
N TRP A 187 -13.29 20.77 -25.39
CA TRP A 187 -12.47 21.98 -25.29
C TRP A 187 -12.76 23.01 -26.40
N LEU A 188 -13.03 22.57 -27.63
CA LEU A 188 -13.47 23.45 -28.72
C LEU A 188 -14.90 23.96 -28.52
N TRP A 189 -15.76 23.14 -27.92
CA TRP A 189 -17.11 23.53 -27.53
C TRP A 189 -17.08 24.67 -26.50
N PHE A 190 -16.19 24.61 -25.51
CA PHE A 190 -15.97 25.70 -24.54
C PHE A 190 -15.53 27.00 -25.20
N GLN A 191 -14.68 26.94 -26.25
CA GLN A 191 -14.26 28.13 -26.98
C GLN A 191 -15.40 28.90 -27.66
N SER A 192 -16.60 28.33 -27.81
CA SER A 192 -17.79 29.07 -28.29
C SER A 192 -18.71 29.55 -27.15
N ARG A 193 -18.35 29.25 -25.89
CA ARG A 193 -19.22 29.38 -24.71
C ARG A 193 -18.48 30.05 -23.55
N PRO A 194 -18.32 31.39 -23.59
CA PRO A 194 -17.55 32.14 -22.59
C PRO A 194 -18.10 32.02 -21.17
N LYS A 195 -19.42 31.92 -21.00
CA LYS A 195 -20.06 31.82 -19.68
C LYS A 195 -19.70 30.50 -19.00
N GLU A 196 -19.86 29.40 -19.73
CA GLU A 196 -19.58 28.05 -19.26
C GLU A 196 -18.07 27.87 -19.00
N THR A 197 -17.23 28.40 -19.89
CA THR A 197 -15.76 28.40 -19.74
C THR A 197 -15.33 29.13 -18.48
N ALA A 198 -15.89 30.31 -18.21
CA ALA A 198 -15.57 31.07 -17.00
C ALA A 198 -15.95 30.32 -15.71
N GLN A 199 -17.09 29.63 -15.69
CA GLN A 199 -17.49 28.79 -14.55
C GLN A 199 -16.56 27.59 -14.38
N PHE A 200 -16.20 26.91 -15.47
CA PHE A 200 -15.24 25.80 -15.43
C PHE A 200 -13.89 26.25 -14.87
N ASN A 201 -13.31 27.33 -15.40
CA ASN A 201 -12.03 27.88 -14.94
C ASN A 201 -12.07 28.22 -13.44
N ARG A 202 -13.18 28.80 -12.96
CA ARG A 202 -13.36 29.12 -11.54
C ARG A 202 -13.48 27.87 -10.66
N PHE A 203 -14.21 26.85 -11.11
CA PHE A 203 -14.30 25.56 -10.43
C PHE A 203 -12.93 24.90 -10.28
N MET A 204 -12.12 24.91 -11.35
CA MET A 204 -10.78 24.34 -11.34
C MET A 204 -9.84 25.03 -10.36
N ILE A 205 -10.03 26.33 -10.07
CA ILE A 205 -9.28 27.04 -9.02
C ILE A 205 -9.55 26.42 -7.64
N ALA A 206 -10.81 26.19 -7.28
CA ALA A 206 -11.16 25.53 -6.00
C ALA A 206 -10.59 24.11 -5.92
N GLN A 207 -10.78 23.31 -6.97
CA GLN A 207 -10.33 21.91 -6.99
C GLN A 207 -8.79 21.81 -6.90
N ARG A 208 -8.05 22.72 -7.55
CA ARG A 208 -6.58 22.70 -7.52
C ARG A 208 -6.02 23.26 -6.22
N SER A 209 -6.70 24.23 -5.58
CA SER A 209 -6.28 24.82 -4.30
C SER A 209 -6.35 23.85 -3.12
N SER A 210 -7.17 22.81 -3.22
CA SER A 210 -7.27 21.76 -2.19
C SER A 210 -6.25 20.63 -2.37
N THR A 211 -5.39 20.68 -3.40
CA THR A 211 -4.34 19.68 -3.64
C THR A 211 -2.95 20.25 -3.31
N PRO A 212 -2.08 19.51 -2.59
CA PRO A 212 -0.71 19.92 -2.37
C PRO A 212 0.02 20.23 -3.68
N ASN A 213 0.85 21.28 -3.68
CA ASN A 213 1.60 21.64 -4.87
C ASN A 213 2.70 20.61 -5.19
N THR A 214 2.81 20.23 -6.46
CA THR A 214 3.74 19.24 -7.01
C THR A 214 5.21 19.57 -6.79
N PHE A 215 5.56 20.86 -6.82
CA PHE A 215 6.94 21.33 -6.60
C PHE A 215 7.44 21.07 -5.17
N ASN A 216 6.57 20.71 -4.22
CA ASN A 216 6.99 20.29 -2.88
C ASN A 216 7.74 18.94 -2.88
N PHE A 217 7.56 18.15 -3.94
CA PHE A 217 8.03 16.76 -4.00
C PHE A 217 9.11 16.56 -5.07
N LEU A 218 9.31 17.53 -5.96
CA LEU A 218 10.31 17.48 -7.02
C LEU A 218 11.63 18.11 -6.55
N PRO A 219 12.79 17.47 -6.80
CA PRO A 219 14.10 18.03 -6.46
C PRO A 219 14.54 19.05 -7.52
N ILE A 220 13.71 20.08 -7.79
CA ILE A 220 13.91 21.07 -8.86
C ILE A 220 15.28 21.75 -8.72
N GLU A 221 15.66 22.18 -7.52
CA GLU A 221 16.95 22.83 -7.25
C GLU A 221 18.14 21.95 -7.60
N GLU A 222 18.09 20.66 -7.23
CA GLU A 222 19.16 19.71 -7.52
C GLU A 222 19.31 19.46 -9.02
N GLU A 223 18.17 19.29 -9.71
CA GLU A 223 18.11 19.11 -11.16
C GLU A 223 18.62 20.32 -11.96
N CYS A 224 18.59 21.51 -11.35
CA CYS A 224 18.95 22.77 -11.99
C CYS A 224 20.29 23.36 -11.55
N LYS A 225 21.06 22.70 -10.67
CA LYS A 225 22.32 23.25 -10.09
C LYS A 225 23.28 23.86 -11.11
N ASN A 226 23.36 23.29 -12.31
CA ASN A 226 24.24 23.75 -13.40
C ASN A 226 23.46 24.09 -14.67
N TRP A 227 22.18 24.45 -14.55
CA TRP A 227 21.36 24.76 -15.73
C TRP A 227 21.75 26.12 -16.35
N PRO A 228 22.03 26.20 -17.66
CA PRO A 228 22.40 27.46 -18.30
C PRO A 228 21.24 28.47 -18.31
N ALA A 229 21.51 29.71 -17.90
CA ALA A 229 20.50 30.75 -17.73
C ALA A 229 19.80 31.17 -19.04
N GLU A 230 20.46 30.95 -20.18
CA GLU A 230 19.97 31.21 -21.53
C GLU A 230 19.05 30.11 -22.07
N LYS A 231 19.09 28.90 -21.49
CA LYS A 231 18.22 27.80 -21.90
C LYS A 231 16.82 27.94 -21.29
N PRO A 232 15.76 27.49 -21.99
CA PRO A 232 14.42 27.43 -21.40
C PRO A 232 14.43 26.52 -20.17
N LEU A 233 13.80 26.96 -19.09
CA LEU A 233 13.79 26.25 -17.82
C LEU A 233 12.52 25.40 -17.67
N PHE A 234 11.35 26.01 -17.83
CA PHE A 234 10.07 25.36 -17.54
C PHE A 234 9.03 25.72 -18.60
N VAL A 235 8.44 24.70 -19.21
CA VAL A 235 7.37 24.82 -20.20
C VAL A 235 6.13 24.11 -19.66
N ASP A 236 5.11 24.88 -19.27
CA ASP A 236 3.80 24.40 -18.78
C ASP A 236 2.86 24.20 -19.98
N ILE A 237 2.67 22.97 -20.44
CA ILE A 237 1.91 22.64 -21.65
C ILE A 237 0.45 22.41 -21.26
N GLY A 238 -0.48 23.18 -21.84
CA GLY A 238 -1.87 23.22 -21.40
C GLY A 238 -2.03 23.95 -20.07
N GLY A 239 -1.26 25.01 -19.86
CA GLY A 239 -1.14 25.71 -18.58
C GLY A 239 -2.34 26.58 -18.21
N ALA A 240 -3.36 26.68 -19.06
CA ALA A 240 -4.52 27.56 -18.96
C ALA A 240 -4.11 29.02 -18.70
N SER A 241 -4.29 29.50 -17.46
CA SER A 241 -3.93 30.85 -17.05
C SER A 241 -2.50 30.98 -16.47
N GLY A 242 -1.65 29.96 -16.63
CA GLY A 242 -0.24 29.99 -16.22
C GLY A 242 0.04 29.86 -14.72
N GLN A 243 -0.92 29.37 -13.93
CA GLN A 243 -0.81 29.29 -12.46
C GLN A 243 0.42 28.50 -11.99
N GLN A 244 0.80 27.42 -12.69
CA GLN A 244 1.97 26.64 -12.28
C GLN A 244 3.28 27.37 -12.58
N CYS A 245 3.37 28.12 -13.67
CA CYS A 245 4.50 29.01 -13.93
C CYS A 245 4.65 30.09 -12.85
N ILE A 246 3.55 30.71 -12.42
CA ILE A 246 3.55 31.72 -11.36
C ILE A 246 4.06 31.12 -10.05
N GLU A 247 3.53 29.96 -9.66
CA GLU A 247 3.95 29.28 -8.43
C GLU A 247 5.40 28.78 -8.52
N PHE A 248 5.84 28.30 -9.68
CA PHE A 248 7.23 27.92 -9.92
C PHE A 248 8.17 29.11 -9.69
N ARG A 249 7.86 30.29 -10.24
CA ARG A 249 8.64 31.52 -10.04
C ARG A 249 8.65 32.00 -8.60
N LYS A 250 7.48 31.96 -7.95
CA LYS A 250 7.36 32.35 -6.54
C LYS A 250 8.20 31.46 -5.63
N ARG A 251 8.25 30.16 -5.92
CA ARG A 251 8.98 29.17 -5.11
C ARG A 251 10.48 29.14 -5.39
N PHE A 252 10.87 29.38 -6.65
CA PHE A 252 12.26 29.34 -7.09
C PHE A 252 12.70 30.68 -7.71
N PRO A 253 12.69 31.78 -6.93
CA PRO A 253 12.90 33.12 -7.47
C PRO A 253 14.31 33.33 -8.04
N ASP A 254 15.30 32.61 -7.50
CA ASP A 254 16.71 32.74 -7.91
C ASP A 254 17.07 31.90 -9.15
N MET A 255 16.18 31.01 -9.60
CA MET A 255 16.43 30.19 -10.78
C MET A 255 16.30 30.99 -12.08
N ARG A 256 17.40 31.03 -12.83
CA ARG A 256 17.47 31.69 -14.14
C ARG A 256 17.01 30.75 -15.25
N GLY A 257 16.58 31.34 -16.37
CA GLY A 257 15.99 30.63 -17.51
C GLY A 257 14.54 31.02 -17.74
N ARG A 258 14.03 30.79 -18.96
CA ARG A 258 12.67 31.17 -19.36
C ARG A 258 11.64 30.22 -18.75
N VAL A 259 10.52 30.77 -18.28
CA VAL A 259 9.38 30.04 -17.74
C VAL A 259 8.16 30.46 -18.56
N THR A 260 7.62 29.51 -19.32
CA THR A 260 6.58 29.79 -20.32
C THR A 260 5.42 28.83 -20.13
N PHE A 261 4.19 29.32 -20.12
CA PHE A 261 3.02 28.47 -20.26
C PHE A 261 2.48 28.55 -21.69
N GLN A 262 1.99 27.41 -22.17
CA GLN A 262 1.45 27.20 -23.49
C GLN A 262 -0.01 26.78 -23.40
N ASP A 263 -0.87 27.39 -24.22
CA ASP A 263 -2.27 27.01 -24.34
C ASP A 263 -2.84 27.51 -25.69
N LEU A 264 -4.12 27.22 -25.95
CA LEU A 264 -4.83 27.67 -27.14
C LEU A 264 -4.89 29.21 -27.20
N PRO A 265 -4.95 29.81 -28.41
CA PRO A 265 -4.84 31.28 -28.58
C PRO A 265 -5.77 32.09 -27.69
N ARG A 266 -7.02 31.65 -27.53
CA ARG A 266 -8.03 32.34 -26.72
C ARG A 266 -7.69 32.36 -25.22
N GLU A 267 -7.15 31.27 -24.69
CA GLU A 267 -6.75 31.20 -23.27
C GLU A 267 -5.53 32.09 -23.01
N ILE A 268 -4.59 32.15 -23.96
CA ILE A 268 -3.45 33.06 -23.90
C ILE A 268 -3.90 34.52 -23.95
N GLU A 269 -4.77 34.89 -24.88
CA GLU A 269 -5.37 36.24 -24.95
C GLU A 269 -6.08 36.61 -23.65
N HIS A 270 -6.84 35.67 -23.08
CA HIS A 270 -7.52 35.87 -21.80
C HIS A 270 -6.53 36.08 -20.66
N ALA A 271 -5.50 35.23 -20.53
CA ALA A 271 -4.48 35.36 -19.48
C ALA A 271 -3.73 36.70 -19.58
N ILE A 272 -3.36 37.13 -20.79
CA ILE A 272 -2.73 38.43 -21.04
C ILE A 272 -3.66 39.57 -20.61
N SER A 273 -4.97 39.46 -20.91
CA SER A 273 -5.97 40.48 -20.52
C SER A 273 -6.12 40.65 -19.00
N GLN A 274 -5.82 39.62 -18.22
CA GLN A 274 -5.84 39.65 -16.76
C GLN A 274 -4.53 40.17 -16.14
N GLY A 275 -3.49 40.37 -16.96
CA GLY A 275 -2.15 40.75 -16.53
C GLY A 275 -1.28 39.54 -16.19
N LEU A 276 -0.10 39.47 -16.81
CA LEU A 276 0.88 38.41 -16.53
C LEU A 276 1.77 38.79 -15.35
N SER A 277 2.14 37.80 -14.54
CA SER A 277 3.11 38.00 -13.46
C SER A 277 4.53 38.15 -14.01
N ASP A 278 5.36 38.94 -13.33
CA ASP A 278 6.77 39.15 -13.70
C ASP A 278 7.52 37.81 -13.81
N GLY A 279 8.27 37.65 -14.91
CA GLY A 279 9.10 36.47 -15.16
C GLY A 279 8.37 35.25 -15.72
N VAL A 280 7.07 35.38 -16.06
CA VAL A 280 6.27 34.36 -16.75
C VAL A 280 5.92 34.81 -18.16
N GLU A 281 6.13 33.93 -19.13
CA GLU A 281 5.78 34.16 -20.54
C GLU A 281 4.54 33.34 -20.93
N ALA A 282 3.66 33.93 -21.76
CA ALA A 282 2.50 33.24 -22.33
C ALA A 282 2.75 32.98 -23.82
N MET A 283 2.44 31.77 -24.31
CA MET A 283 2.66 31.39 -25.72
C MET A 283 1.47 30.59 -26.26
N ALA A 284 0.88 31.04 -27.37
CA ALA A 284 -0.12 30.25 -28.06
C ALA A 284 0.52 29.02 -28.70
N HIS A 285 0.05 27.83 -28.35
CA HIS A 285 0.51 26.55 -28.90
C HIS A 285 -0.57 25.48 -28.78
N ASP A 286 -0.72 24.69 -29.84
CA ASP A 286 -1.55 23.48 -29.86
C ASP A 286 -0.63 22.27 -29.69
N PHE A 287 -0.78 21.53 -28.59
CA PHE A 287 0.06 20.37 -28.28
C PHE A 287 -0.12 19.18 -29.24
N TYR A 288 -1.15 19.20 -30.10
CA TYR A 288 -1.27 18.24 -31.22
C TYR A 288 -0.29 18.55 -32.36
N THR A 289 0.33 19.73 -32.35
CA THR A 289 1.40 20.12 -33.27
C THR A 289 2.78 19.96 -32.63
N PRO A 290 3.87 19.82 -33.41
CA PRO A 290 5.22 19.72 -32.88
C PRO A 290 5.55 20.83 -31.87
N GLN A 291 6.21 20.47 -30.76
CA GLN A 291 6.61 21.44 -29.74
C GLN A 291 7.64 22.42 -30.32
N VAL A 292 7.49 23.71 -30.02
CA VAL A 292 8.30 24.80 -30.59
C VAL A 292 9.46 25.23 -29.69
N ILE A 293 9.35 25.04 -28.38
CA ILE A 293 10.41 25.36 -27.42
C ILE A 293 11.39 24.18 -27.34
N LYS A 294 12.62 24.39 -27.79
CA LYS A 294 13.67 23.34 -27.83
C LYS A 294 14.54 23.34 -26.59
N GLY A 295 14.92 22.14 -26.14
CA GLY A 295 15.92 21.93 -25.10
C GLY A 295 15.55 22.51 -23.73
N ALA A 296 14.26 22.59 -23.40
CA ALA A 296 13.85 23.02 -22.06
C ALA A 296 14.27 21.98 -21.00
N LYS A 297 14.57 22.44 -19.76
CA LYS A 297 14.84 21.50 -18.66
C LYS A 297 13.60 20.68 -18.32
N PHE A 298 12.45 21.33 -18.21
CA PHE A 298 11.19 20.68 -17.86
C PHE A 298 10.09 20.99 -18.88
N TYR A 299 9.50 19.94 -19.44
CA TYR A 299 8.21 19.98 -20.13
C TYR A 299 7.16 19.40 -19.19
N TYR A 300 6.27 20.23 -18.71
CA TYR A 300 5.32 19.89 -17.65
C TYR A 300 3.91 19.76 -18.21
N LEU A 301 3.24 18.66 -17.88
CA LEU A 301 1.87 18.34 -18.27
C LEU A 301 1.11 18.03 -16.98
N ARG A 302 0.07 18.79 -16.67
CA ARG A 302 -0.78 18.56 -15.49
C ARG A 302 -2.23 18.40 -15.88
N ALA A 303 -2.80 17.24 -15.61
CA ALA A 303 -4.18 16.93 -15.97
C ALA A 303 -4.41 17.24 -17.46
N ILE A 304 -3.64 16.60 -18.34
CA ILE A 304 -3.73 16.76 -19.80
C ILE A 304 -3.99 15.42 -20.46
N LEU A 305 -3.18 14.41 -20.15
CA LEU A 305 -3.19 13.16 -20.91
C LEU A 305 -4.43 12.30 -20.61
N TYR A 306 -5.04 12.45 -19.44
CA TYR A 306 -6.26 11.72 -19.04
C TYR A 306 -7.53 12.13 -19.81
N ASP A 307 -7.55 13.30 -20.44
CA ASP A 307 -8.63 13.75 -21.35
C ASP A 307 -8.56 13.10 -22.74
N HIS A 308 -7.54 12.30 -23.00
CA HIS A 308 -7.16 11.86 -24.33
C HIS A 308 -7.07 10.34 -24.42
N LEU A 309 -7.45 9.80 -25.59
CA LEU A 309 -7.20 8.41 -25.92
C LEU A 309 -5.70 8.17 -26.13
N ASP A 310 -5.27 6.92 -25.97
CA ASP A 310 -3.85 6.56 -26.01
C ASP A 310 -3.14 7.05 -27.30
N ASP A 311 -3.77 6.96 -28.47
CA ASP A 311 -3.16 7.42 -29.72
C ASP A 311 -2.87 8.94 -29.71
N LYS A 312 -3.72 9.72 -29.06
CA LYS A 312 -3.58 11.17 -28.89
C LYS A 312 -2.57 11.51 -27.80
N ALA A 313 -2.60 10.83 -26.66
CA ALA A 313 -1.60 10.99 -25.61
C ALA A 313 -0.18 10.68 -26.14
N ILE A 314 -0.05 9.60 -26.93
CA ILE A 314 1.19 9.23 -27.62
C ILE A 314 1.64 10.33 -28.60
N LEU A 315 0.72 10.92 -29.37
CA LEU A 315 1.05 12.01 -30.28
C LEU A 315 1.61 13.24 -29.54
N ILE A 316 0.96 13.65 -28.44
CA ILE A 316 1.41 14.77 -27.60
C ILE A 316 2.82 14.51 -27.08
N LEU A 317 3.06 13.33 -26.51
CA LEU A 317 4.39 12.95 -26.01
C LEU A 317 5.44 12.95 -27.13
N LYS A 318 5.13 12.39 -28.30
CA LYS A 318 6.04 12.40 -29.46
C LYS A 318 6.37 13.81 -29.96
N ASN A 319 5.41 14.73 -29.92
CA ASN A 319 5.63 16.12 -30.31
C ASN A 319 6.61 16.84 -29.35
N ILE A 320 6.58 16.49 -28.06
CA ILE A 320 7.52 17.00 -27.05
C ILE A 320 8.90 16.36 -27.22
N MET A 321 8.96 15.04 -27.36
CA MET A 321 10.22 14.29 -27.44
C MET A 321 11.14 14.73 -28.58
N GLN A 322 10.57 15.20 -29.70
CA GLN A 322 11.34 15.67 -30.87
C GLN A 322 12.24 16.88 -30.59
N VAL A 323 11.98 17.62 -29.51
CA VAL A 323 12.73 18.82 -29.15
C VAL A 323 13.43 18.73 -27.81
N MET A 324 13.35 17.57 -27.15
CA MET A 324 14.08 17.29 -25.92
C MET A 324 15.57 17.09 -26.20
N GLU A 325 16.40 17.60 -25.28
CA GLU A 325 17.82 17.30 -25.24
C GLU A 325 18.13 16.27 -24.15
N LYS A 326 19.40 15.84 -24.05
CA LYS A 326 19.85 14.82 -23.09
C LYS A 326 19.41 15.08 -21.65
N ASP A 327 19.41 16.35 -21.24
CA ASP A 327 19.12 16.77 -19.87
C ASP A 327 17.67 17.24 -19.67
N SER A 328 16.85 17.21 -20.73
CA SER A 328 15.42 17.53 -20.69
C SER A 328 14.62 16.44 -19.97
N LEU A 329 13.61 16.87 -19.24
CA LEU A 329 12.70 16.00 -18.51
C LEU A 329 11.25 16.31 -18.86
N ILE A 330 10.44 15.28 -19.04
CA ILE A 330 8.98 15.42 -19.00
C ILE A 330 8.55 15.22 -17.54
N LEU A 331 7.77 16.16 -17.03
CA LEU A 331 7.12 16.11 -15.73
C LEU A 331 5.62 15.86 -15.94
N LEU A 332 5.16 14.64 -15.69
CA LEU A 332 3.73 14.33 -15.72
C LEU A 332 3.14 14.50 -14.32
N ASP A 333 2.11 15.33 -14.19
CA ASP A 333 1.29 15.57 -13.00
C ASP A 333 -0.14 15.10 -13.27
N GLU A 334 -0.35 13.80 -13.15
CA GLU A 334 -1.58 13.10 -13.49
C GLU A 334 -2.13 12.33 -12.28
N MET A 335 -3.43 12.05 -12.27
CA MET A 335 -3.99 11.10 -11.30
C MET A 335 -3.63 9.68 -11.72
N VAL A 336 -3.36 8.83 -10.72
CA VAL A 336 -3.09 7.41 -10.94
C VAL A 336 -3.88 6.55 -9.98
N LEU A 337 -4.62 5.64 -10.58
CA LEU A 337 -5.50 4.74 -9.88
C LEU A 337 -4.72 3.57 -9.27
N PRO A 338 -4.99 3.22 -8.00
CA PRO A 338 -4.52 1.96 -7.44
C PRO A 338 -5.25 0.78 -8.10
N ASN A 339 -4.63 -0.40 -8.10
CA ASN A 339 -5.23 -1.59 -8.71
C ASN A 339 -6.45 -2.14 -7.93
N HIS A 340 -6.67 -1.67 -6.70
CA HIS A 340 -7.76 -2.10 -5.82
C HIS A 340 -8.12 -0.98 -4.85
N ASN A 341 -9.33 -1.08 -4.28
CA ASN A 341 -9.86 -0.15 -3.27
C ASN A 341 -9.89 1.32 -3.69
N VAL A 342 -10.00 1.64 -4.98
CA VAL A 342 -9.97 3.01 -5.50
C VAL A 342 -10.95 3.92 -4.76
N ASP A 343 -10.44 5.04 -4.26
CA ASP A 343 -11.24 6.07 -3.61
C ASP A 343 -12.40 6.59 -4.49
N TRP A 344 -13.49 6.98 -3.83
CA TRP A 344 -14.74 7.36 -4.48
C TRP A 344 -14.59 8.63 -5.34
N PHE A 345 -13.71 9.57 -4.98
CA PHE A 345 -13.50 10.77 -5.78
C PHE A 345 -12.76 10.44 -7.08
N ALA A 346 -11.78 9.54 -7.02
CA ALA A 346 -11.08 9.07 -8.21
C ALA A 346 -12.00 8.30 -9.16
N THR A 347 -12.86 7.41 -8.64
CA THR A 347 -13.85 6.71 -9.48
C THR A 347 -14.89 7.65 -10.10
N GLN A 348 -15.34 8.68 -9.37
CA GLN A 348 -16.22 9.71 -9.94
C GLN A 348 -15.54 10.51 -11.05
N THR A 349 -14.25 10.83 -10.88
CA THR A 349 -13.46 11.53 -11.90
C THR A 349 -13.31 10.66 -13.15
N ASP A 350 -12.99 9.38 -13.00
CA ASP A 350 -12.88 8.42 -14.11
C ASP A 350 -14.20 8.27 -14.90
N LEU A 351 -15.33 8.11 -14.20
CA LEU A 351 -16.65 8.08 -14.85
C LEU A 351 -16.99 9.41 -15.55
N THR A 352 -16.50 10.53 -15.02
CA THR A 352 -16.63 11.83 -15.66
C THR A 352 -15.81 11.89 -16.94
N MET A 353 -14.59 11.35 -16.95
CA MET A 353 -13.75 11.27 -18.16
C MET A 353 -14.40 10.42 -19.24
N LEU A 354 -14.98 9.28 -18.86
CA LEU A 354 -15.74 8.44 -19.78
C LEU A 354 -16.93 9.21 -20.39
N ALA A 355 -17.70 9.95 -19.58
CA ALA A 355 -18.86 10.69 -20.05
C ALA A 355 -18.49 11.90 -20.93
N ALA A 356 -17.45 12.64 -20.54
CA ALA A 356 -17.04 13.89 -21.14
C ALA A 356 -16.19 13.72 -22.40
N PHE A 357 -15.23 12.79 -22.36
CA PHE A 357 -14.20 12.60 -23.38
C PHE A 357 -14.18 11.21 -23.99
N GLY A 358 -14.88 10.24 -23.39
CA GLY A 358 -14.75 8.84 -23.77
C GLY A 358 -13.37 8.26 -23.41
N SER A 359 -12.63 8.93 -22.53
CA SER A 359 -11.32 8.52 -22.01
C SER A 359 -11.47 7.93 -20.61
N MET A 360 -10.33 7.67 -19.94
CA MET A 360 -10.28 7.11 -18.61
C MET A 360 -9.05 7.58 -17.84
N GLU A 361 -9.15 7.54 -16.53
CA GLU A 361 -8.03 7.62 -15.61
C GLU A 361 -7.22 6.31 -15.67
N GLN A 362 -5.89 6.41 -15.55
CA GLN A 362 -5.00 5.26 -15.75
C GLN A 362 -4.38 4.77 -14.45
N THR A 363 -4.19 3.46 -14.35
CA THR A 363 -3.36 2.83 -13.31
C THR A 363 -1.86 3.02 -13.59
N GLU A 364 -1.01 2.76 -12.60
CA GLU A 364 0.45 2.84 -12.79
C GLU A 364 0.94 1.91 -13.91
N ALA A 365 0.35 0.73 -14.03
CA ALA A 365 0.71 -0.23 -15.06
C ALA A 365 0.34 0.27 -16.47
N GLN A 366 -0.81 0.93 -16.60
CA GLN A 366 -1.26 1.53 -17.86
C GLN A 366 -0.38 2.71 -18.25
N TRP A 367 -0.13 3.65 -17.32
CA TRP A 367 0.81 4.74 -17.55
C TRP A 367 2.19 4.24 -17.98
N LYS A 368 2.73 3.25 -17.26
CA LYS A 368 4.02 2.64 -17.60
C LYS A 368 3.99 2.03 -19.00
N SER A 369 2.95 1.27 -19.34
CA SER A 369 2.82 0.65 -20.67
C SER A 369 2.78 1.69 -21.78
N LEU A 370 2.04 2.78 -21.60
CA LEU A 370 1.94 3.88 -22.56
C LEU A 370 3.30 4.57 -22.73
N LEU A 371 4.00 4.84 -21.63
CA LEU A 371 5.26 5.59 -21.62
C LEU A 371 6.44 4.76 -22.13
N ASP A 372 6.52 3.49 -21.74
CA ASP A 372 7.48 2.53 -22.31
C ASP A 372 7.23 2.37 -23.81
N GLY A 373 5.97 2.34 -24.25
CA GLY A 373 5.57 2.22 -25.65
C GLY A 373 6.00 3.39 -26.55
N VAL A 374 6.25 4.57 -25.97
CA VAL A 374 6.80 5.74 -26.70
C VAL A 374 8.31 5.93 -26.52
N GLY A 375 8.98 5.07 -25.73
CA GLY A 375 10.42 5.14 -25.50
C GLY A 375 10.85 6.13 -24.42
N LEU A 376 9.95 6.49 -23.50
CA LEU A 376 10.27 7.30 -22.32
C LEU A 376 10.66 6.37 -21.16
N LYS A 377 11.79 6.65 -20.50
CA LYS A 377 12.23 5.92 -19.32
C LYS A 377 11.97 6.73 -18.06
N ALA A 378 11.32 6.13 -17.07
CA ALA A 378 11.15 6.73 -15.76
C ALA A 378 12.52 6.95 -15.07
N VAL A 379 12.82 8.19 -14.68
CA VAL A 379 14.03 8.58 -13.93
C VAL A 379 13.71 9.03 -12.50
N GLY A 380 12.45 8.98 -12.11
CA GLY A 380 11.99 9.17 -10.74
C GLY A 380 10.47 9.19 -10.66
N LYS A 381 9.94 8.70 -9.54
CA LYS A 381 8.52 8.76 -9.18
C LYS A 381 8.39 9.61 -7.92
N PHE A 382 7.44 10.53 -7.93
CA PHE A 382 7.07 11.32 -6.77
C PHE A 382 5.56 11.22 -6.58
N CYS A 383 5.14 10.84 -5.39
CA CYS A 383 3.74 10.82 -5.04
C CYS A 383 3.40 12.17 -4.42
N ILE A 384 2.49 12.92 -5.05
CA ILE A 384 1.84 14.09 -4.46
C ILE A 384 0.66 13.54 -3.65
N GLN A 385 1.00 12.86 -2.58
CA GLN A 385 0.14 12.78 -1.40
C GLN A 385 0.76 13.77 -0.41
N SER A 386 -0.05 14.41 0.44
CA SER A 386 0.53 15.35 1.40
C SER A 386 1.67 14.64 2.14
N LYS A 387 2.73 15.36 2.49
CA LYS A 387 3.84 14.75 3.25
C LYS A 387 3.34 14.23 4.62
N GLU A 388 2.12 14.58 5.02
CA GLU A 388 1.34 14.07 6.16
C GLU A 388 0.59 12.76 5.83
N ASP A 389 0.31 12.47 4.55
CA ASP A 389 -0.29 11.23 4.02
C ASP A 389 0.76 10.13 3.72
N LYS A 390 2.03 10.35 4.06
CA LYS A 390 3.03 9.28 4.05
C LYS A 390 2.65 8.22 5.07
N LEU A 391 1.99 7.16 4.60
CA LEU A 391 2.10 5.77 5.07
C LEU A 391 1.89 5.46 6.56
N ILE A 392 1.56 6.47 7.38
CA ILE A 392 1.08 6.33 8.75
C ILE A 392 -0.47 6.27 8.75
N MET A 393 -1.14 6.63 7.65
CA MET A 393 -2.59 6.89 7.59
C MET A 393 -3.45 5.83 6.87
N SER A 394 -2.90 4.69 6.45
CA SER A 394 -3.71 3.49 6.11
C SER A 394 -3.30 2.26 6.90
N LEU A 395 -2.42 2.45 7.87
CA LEU A 395 -2.07 1.45 8.87
C LEU A 395 -2.90 1.80 10.08
N SER A 396 -3.71 0.85 10.56
CA SER A 396 -4.35 1.01 11.86
C SER A 396 -3.32 1.53 12.85
N LYS A 397 -3.64 2.60 13.60
CA LYS A 397 -2.71 3.21 14.60
C LYS A 397 -2.14 2.16 15.54
N THR A 398 -2.88 1.07 15.73
CA THR A 398 -2.49 -0.09 16.51
C THR A 398 -2.56 -1.38 15.69
N MET A 399 -1.66 -2.31 15.97
CA MET A 399 -1.68 -3.69 15.50
C MET A 399 -1.90 -4.66 16.65
N GLN A 400 -2.44 -5.84 16.35
CA GLN A 400 -2.36 -6.99 17.23
C GLN A 400 -0.97 -7.62 17.16
N ALA A 401 -0.46 -8.03 18.33
CA ALA A 401 0.82 -8.72 18.46
C ALA A 401 0.81 -9.65 19.68
N ILE A 402 1.61 -10.71 19.62
CA ILE A 402 1.96 -11.48 20.80
C ILE A 402 3.04 -10.74 21.57
N TYR A 403 2.86 -10.62 22.87
CA TYR A 403 3.74 -9.87 23.75
C TYR A 403 4.25 -10.75 24.87
N ALA A 404 5.56 -10.98 24.90
CA ALA A 404 6.26 -11.73 25.93
C ALA A 404 6.74 -10.78 27.02
N SER A 405 6.23 -10.93 28.24
CA SER A 405 6.56 -10.05 29.36
C SER A 405 6.56 -10.78 30.70
N ARG A 406 7.22 -10.19 31.70
CA ARG A 406 7.15 -10.65 33.10
C ARG A 406 6.24 -9.72 33.90
N PRO A 407 5.20 -10.22 34.58
CA PRO A 407 4.36 -9.40 35.46
C PRO A 407 5.14 -8.77 36.64
N SER A 408 6.23 -9.41 37.08
CA SER A 408 7.16 -8.92 38.10
C SER A 408 8.55 -9.52 37.88
N ALA A 409 9.58 -8.99 38.55
CA ALA A 409 10.96 -9.47 38.41
C ALA A 409 11.15 -10.97 38.73
N THR A 410 10.28 -11.55 39.56
CA THR A 410 10.33 -12.95 39.99
C THR A 410 9.28 -13.84 39.31
N ALA A 411 8.33 -13.27 38.56
CA ALA A 411 7.31 -14.03 37.86
C ALA A 411 7.85 -14.71 36.60
N GLN A 412 7.25 -15.83 36.21
CA GLN A 412 7.52 -16.50 34.94
C GLN A 412 7.10 -15.62 33.75
N LEU A 413 7.74 -15.83 32.59
CA LEU A 413 7.33 -15.18 31.36
C LEU A 413 5.93 -15.61 30.96
N GLN A 414 5.14 -14.65 30.50
CA GLN A 414 3.80 -14.87 29.99
C GLN A 414 3.68 -14.28 28.58
N LEU A 415 2.94 -15.00 27.74
CA LEU A 415 2.54 -14.55 26.41
C LEU A 415 1.11 -14.04 26.48
N THR A 416 0.89 -12.85 25.92
CA THR A 416 -0.43 -12.23 25.84
C THR A 416 -0.64 -11.64 24.45
N LEU A 417 -1.86 -11.74 23.92
CA LEU A 417 -2.25 -10.95 22.77
C LEU A 417 -2.47 -9.50 23.22
N LYS A 418 -1.86 -8.54 22.54
CA LYS A 418 -2.03 -7.11 22.84
C LYS A 418 -2.24 -6.31 21.57
N SER A 419 -3.04 -5.25 21.71
CA SER A 419 -3.03 -4.12 20.78
C SER A 419 -1.84 -3.22 21.12
N LEU A 420 -0.91 -3.05 20.18
CA LEU A 420 0.31 -2.24 20.30
C LEU A 420 0.36 -1.23 19.15
N PRO A 421 1.05 -0.09 19.28
CA PRO A 421 1.25 0.82 18.15
C PRO A 421 1.94 0.12 16.97
N VAL A 422 1.53 0.43 15.74
CA VAL A 422 2.31 0.03 14.56
C VAL A 422 3.69 0.70 14.62
N PRO A 423 4.81 -0.02 14.36
CA PRO A 423 6.14 0.57 14.43
C PRO A 423 6.30 1.77 13.47
N THR A 424 6.69 2.92 14.02
CA THR A 424 7.03 4.10 13.21
C THR A 424 8.46 3.96 12.68
N ILE A 425 8.64 4.10 11.36
CA ILE A 425 9.96 4.16 10.73
C ILE A 425 10.23 5.55 10.13
N PHE A 426 11.41 6.08 10.42
CA PHE A 426 11.81 7.42 9.99
C PHE A 426 12.53 7.38 8.64
N SER A 427 12.46 8.48 7.88
CA SER A 427 13.07 8.60 6.55
C SER A 427 14.59 8.37 6.51
N SER A 428 15.29 8.59 7.62
CA SER A 428 16.73 8.36 7.78
C SER A 428 17.08 6.95 8.27
N SER A 429 16.10 6.08 8.49
CA SER A 429 16.29 4.74 9.03
C SER A 429 16.65 3.74 7.94
N ASN A 430 17.55 2.80 8.24
CA ASN A 430 17.82 1.64 7.37
C ASN A 430 16.80 0.50 7.58
N THR A 431 15.61 0.83 8.07
CA THR A 431 14.59 -0.12 8.48
C THR A 431 13.40 -0.01 7.54
N ALA A 432 12.87 -1.16 7.16
CA ALA A 432 11.63 -1.29 6.42
C ALA A 432 10.50 -1.71 7.35
N LEU A 433 9.30 -1.18 7.11
CA LEU A 433 8.07 -1.62 7.72
C LEU A 433 7.43 -2.68 6.83
N VAL A 434 7.21 -3.87 7.37
CA VAL A 434 6.65 -5.01 6.66
C VAL A 434 5.29 -5.35 7.26
N ARG A 435 4.28 -5.49 6.40
CA ARG A 435 3.01 -6.13 6.75
C ARG A 435 3.23 -7.64 6.71
N VAL A 436 3.09 -8.30 7.86
CA VAL A 436 3.28 -9.74 7.96
C VAL A 436 2.02 -10.42 7.44
N HIS A 437 2.18 -11.32 6.46
CA HIS A 437 1.09 -12.17 5.98
C HIS A 437 1.08 -13.52 6.68
N ALA A 438 2.26 -14.05 6.98
CA ALA A 438 2.42 -15.27 7.75
C ALA A 438 3.69 -15.27 8.60
N ALA A 439 3.64 -15.93 9.76
CA ALA A 439 4.79 -16.10 10.64
C ALA A 439 4.83 -17.51 11.24
N GLY A 440 5.99 -18.17 11.15
CA GLY A 440 6.19 -19.51 11.69
C GLY A 440 6.42 -19.48 13.20
N ILE A 441 5.84 -20.45 13.93
CA ILE A 441 6.21 -20.72 15.34
C ILE A 441 7.22 -21.88 15.35
N ASN A 442 8.37 -21.67 15.97
CA ASN A 442 9.44 -22.65 16.11
C ASN A 442 9.66 -23.03 17.58
N PRO A 443 10.22 -24.22 17.84
CA PRO A 443 10.64 -24.58 19.20
C PRO A 443 11.66 -23.60 19.81
N SER A 444 12.45 -22.91 18.97
CA SER A 444 13.34 -21.83 19.43
C SER A 444 12.58 -20.60 19.91
N ASP A 445 11.40 -20.31 19.36
CA ASP A 445 10.54 -19.23 19.82
C ASP A 445 10.02 -19.54 21.22
N VAL A 446 9.55 -20.78 21.46
CA VAL A 446 9.16 -21.26 22.80
C VAL A 446 10.33 -21.14 23.80
N ALA A 447 11.51 -21.61 23.39
CA ALA A 447 12.70 -21.55 24.23
C ALA A 447 13.12 -20.11 24.59
N ASN A 448 12.82 -19.14 23.74
CA ASN A 448 13.13 -17.72 23.98
C ASN A 448 12.01 -16.96 24.73
N ALA A 449 10.75 -17.22 24.36
CA ALA A 449 9.60 -16.44 24.80
C ALA A 449 8.96 -16.99 26.08
N ILE A 450 9.15 -18.28 26.38
CA ILE A 450 8.62 -18.94 27.58
C ILE A 450 9.75 -19.39 28.51
N LEU A 451 10.79 -20.04 27.97
CA LEU A 451 11.87 -20.64 28.78
C LEU A 451 13.06 -19.70 29.05
N ASP A 452 13.04 -18.48 28.50
CA ASP A 452 14.06 -17.43 28.67
C ASP A 452 15.52 -17.87 28.42
N ARG A 453 15.75 -18.78 27.46
CA ARG A 453 17.07 -19.43 27.28
C ARG A 453 18.10 -18.60 26.53
N PHE A 454 17.68 -17.53 25.85
CA PHE A 454 18.54 -16.79 24.92
C PHE A 454 18.74 -15.31 25.30
N GLY A 455 18.24 -14.89 26.47
CA GLY A 455 18.51 -13.55 27.00
C GLY A 455 17.91 -12.40 26.21
N ALA A 456 16.80 -12.62 25.49
CA ALA A 456 16.07 -11.55 24.82
C ALA A 456 15.70 -10.43 25.80
N LYS A 457 15.78 -9.18 25.36
CA LYS A 457 15.25 -8.04 26.13
C LYS A 457 13.76 -8.28 26.35
N LYS A 458 13.27 -8.08 27.58
CA LYS A 458 11.83 -8.18 27.89
C LYS A 458 11.34 -6.83 28.43
N PRO A 459 10.11 -6.41 28.10
CA PRO A 459 9.15 -7.10 27.23
C PRO A 459 9.52 -7.02 25.74
N ILE A 460 8.98 -7.94 24.91
CA ILE A 460 9.27 -8.02 23.47
C ILE A 460 8.17 -8.78 22.72
N ILE A 461 8.00 -8.48 21.43
CA ILE A 461 7.24 -9.32 20.50
C ILE A 461 8.12 -10.53 20.12
N PRO A 462 7.68 -11.79 20.30
CA PRO A 462 8.47 -12.95 19.92
C PRO A 462 8.29 -13.28 18.43
N GLY A 463 9.01 -14.30 17.96
CA GLY A 463 8.88 -14.82 16.59
C GLY A 463 10.08 -14.53 15.72
N ARG A 464 10.61 -15.57 15.08
CA ARG A 464 11.80 -15.47 14.23
C ARG A 464 11.49 -15.35 12.74
N ASP A 465 10.55 -16.14 12.24
CA ASP A 465 10.32 -16.29 10.80
C ASP A 465 9.09 -15.51 10.36
N PHE A 466 9.16 -14.90 9.17
CA PHE A 466 8.02 -14.23 8.55
C PHE A 466 8.06 -14.30 7.02
N ALA A 467 6.90 -14.09 6.43
CA ALA A 467 6.74 -13.68 5.05
C ALA A 467 5.67 -12.57 4.99
N GLY A 468 5.92 -11.53 4.22
CA GLY A 468 5.12 -10.32 4.22
C GLY A 468 5.36 -9.43 3.00
N THR A 469 4.65 -8.31 2.91
CA THR A 469 4.86 -7.29 1.88
C THR A 469 5.48 -6.05 2.54
N VAL A 470 6.52 -5.49 1.93
CA VAL A 470 7.12 -4.24 2.40
C VAL A 470 6.15 -3.10 2.14
N ILE A 471 5.81 -2.37 3.20
CA ILE A 471 4.92 -1.22 3.14
C ILE A 471 5.74 0.05 2.93
N GLN A 472 6.84 0.20 3.68
CA GLN A 472 7.72 1.37 3.58
C GLN A 472 9.18 0.94 3.76
N ALA A 473 10.10 1.47 2.94
CA ALA A 473 11.53 1.18 3.00
C ALA A 473 12.36 2.41 2.56
N PRO A 474 12.56 3.41 3.44
CA PRO A 474 13.14 4.70 3.05
C PRO A 474 14.56 4.62 2.50
N SER A 475 15.36 3.68 3.02
CA SER A 475 16.74 3.45 2.57
C SER A 475 16.85 2.60 1.31
N ASP A 476 15.79 1.90 0.92
CA ASP A 476 15.72 1.10 -0.31
C ASP A 476 14.30 1.09 -0.89
N PRO A 477 13.87 2.20 -1.54
CA PRO A 477 12.50 2.36 -2.03
C PRO A 477 12.09 1.33 -3.10
N GLN A 478 13.04 0.61 -3.70
CA GLN A 478 12.74 -0.45 -4.68
C GLN A 478 12.10 -1.67 -4.03
N LEU A 479 12.24 -1.81 -2.72
CA LEU A 479 11.59 -2.87 -1.96
C LEU A 479 10.14 -2.55 -1.62
N GLU A 480 9.67 -1.31 -1.72
CA GLU A 480 8.28 -0.96 -1.40
C GLU A 480 7.30 -1.70 -2.33
N GLY A 481 6.33 -2.41 -1.75
CA GLY A 481 5.42 -3.31 -2.46
C GLY A 481 5.99 -4.69 -2.80
N ALA A 482 7.27 -4.96 -2.49
CA ALA A 482 7.87 -6.27 -2.75
C ALA A 482 7.43 -7.30 -1.70
N ASP A 483 7.20 -8.53 -2.19
CA ASP A 483 6.97 -9.70 -1.36
C ASP A 483 8.32 -10.20 -0.82
N VAL A 484 8.44 -10.22 0.51
CA VAL A 484 9.67 -10.54 1.23
C VAL A 484 9.46 -11.66 2.24
N ASN A 485 10.55 -12.33 2.60
CA ASN A 485 10.62 -13.20 3.75
C ASN A 485 11.94 -13.03 4.49
N GLY A 486 11.97 -13.49 5.74
CA GLY A 486 13.15 -13.34 6.58
C GLY A 486 13.11 -14.22 7.83
N THR A 487 14.26 -14.28 8.50
CA THR A 487 14.45 -14.97 9.77
C THR A 487 15.38 -14.16 10.69
N SER A 488 15.42 -14.50 11.97
CA SER A 488 15.84 -13.56 13.00
C SER A 488 17.32 -13.18 13.05
N GLY A 489 18.21 -14.09 12.65
CA GLY A 489 19.62 -13.99 13.04
C GLY A 489 19.75 -13.82 14.56
N ARG A 490 20.65 -12.92 15.00
CA ARG A 490 20.91 -12.53 16.39
C ARG A 490 20.12 -11.30 16.83
N GLU A 491 19.29 -10.74 15.97
CA GLU A 491 18.61 -9.47 16.19
C GLU A 491 17.09 -9.61 16.46
N LEU A 492 16.29 -10.15 15.51
CA LEU A 492 14.82 -10.21 15.66
C LEU A 492 14.42 -11.15 16.81
N SER A 493 13.41 -10.75 17.59
CA SER A 493 12.99 -11.44 18.82
C SER A 493 14.09 -11.52 19.92
N LEU A 494 15.22 -10.83 19.78
CA LEU A 494 16.27 -10.72 20.81
C LEU A 494 16.48 -9.26 21.24
N SER A 495 17.07 -8.45 20.37
CA SER A 495 17.39 -7.04 20.61
C SER A 495 16.35 -6.09 20.02
N ILE A 496 15.60 -6.55 19.02
CA ILE A 496 14.47 -5.85 18.40
C ILE A 496 13.25 -6.79 18.33
N ASP A 497 12.06 -6.23 18.19
CA ASP A 497 10.81 -6.98 18.15
C ASP A 497 10.80 -8.06 17.04
N GLY A 498 10.09 -9.14 17.33
CA GLY A 498 9.94 -10.32 16.47
C GLY A 498 8.70 -10.30 15.59
N THR A 499 8.43 -11.44 14.96
CA THR A 499 7.52 -11.56 13.81
C THR A 499 6.08 -11.93 14.13
N HIS A 500 5.74 -12.22 15.38
CA HIS A 500 4.38 -12.62 15.77
C HIS A 500 3.50 -11.40 16.03
N ALA A 501 3.39 -10.54 15.01
CA ALA A 501 2.62 -9.29 14.97
C ALA A 501 2.14 -8.99 13.55
N GLU A 502 1.08 -8.20 13.38
CA GLU A 502 0.56 -7.84 12.04
C GLU A 502 1.56 -6.97 11.24
N TYR A 503 2.41 -6.18 11.92
CA TYR A 503 3.47 -5.39 11.31
C TYR A 503 4.79 -5.54 12.07
N ILE A 504 5.90 -5.42 11.35
CA ILE A 504 7.25 -5.47 11.93
C ILE A 504 8.17 -4.46 11.25
N ALA A 505 9.01 -3.80 12.05
CA ALA A 505 10.11 -2.97 11.58
C ALA A 505 11.39 -3.81 11.52
N VAL A 506 11.93 -4.03 10.32
CA VAL A 506 13.08 -4.91 10.07
C VAL A 506 14.16 -4.15 9.30
N PRO A 507 15.44 -4.17 9.72
CA PRO A 507 16.53 -3.64 8.92
C PRO A 507 16.52 -4.21 7.50
N VAL A 508 16.75 -3.39 6.48
CA VAL A 508 16.69 -3.79 5.07
C VAL A 508 17.67 -4.93 4.75
N GLU A 509 18.80 -5.02 5.46
CA GLU A 509 19.73 -6.15 5.35
C GLU A 509 19.16 -7.50 5.78
N GLY A 510 18.04 -7.54 6.52
CA GLY A 510 17.35 -8.77 6.93
C GLY A 510 16.23 -9.22 5.99
N LEU A 511 15.98 -8.48 4.90
CA LEU A 511 14.90 -8.77 3.96
C LEU A 511 15.42 -9.51 2.72
N ALA A 512 14.96 -10.75 2.53
CA ALA A 512 15.12 -11.48 1.28
C ALA A 512 13.82 -11.41 0.46
N ILE A 513 13.94 -11.47 -0.87
CA ILE A 513 12.76 -11.58 -1.73
C ILE A 513 12.13 -12.95 -1.51
N LYS A 514 10.80 -12.98 -1.37
CA LYS A 514 10.07 -14.23 -1.21
C LYS A 514 10.16 -15.08 -2.49
N PRO A 515 10.44 -16.39 -2.41
CA PRO A 515 10.33 -17.27 -3.57
C PRO A 515 8.92 -17.22 -4.17
N LYS A 516 8.82 -16.99 -5.49
CA LYS A 516 7.53 -16.85 -6.17
C LYS A 516 6.68 -18.12 -6.16
N CYS A 517 7.34 -19.29 -6.15
CA CYS A 517 6.70 -20.60 -6.16
C CYS A 517 6.11 -21.03 -4.81
N LEU A 518 6.42 -20.32 -3.71
CA LEU A 518 5.91 -20.67 -2.37
C LEU A 518 4.74 -19.78 -1.99
N SER A 519 3.80 -20.30 -1.19
CA SER A 519 2.78 -19.49 -0.52
C SER A 519 3.39 -18.63 0.60
N TRP A 520 2.61 -17.70 1.17
CA TRP A 520 3.01 -16.93 2.36
C TRP A 520 3.32 -17.86 3.54
N THR A 521 2.47 -18.85 3.76
CA THR A 521 2.58 -19.84 4.83
C THR A 521 3.83 -20.70 4.66
N GLN A 522 4.12 -21.19 3.46
CA GLN A 522 5.35 -21.92 3.15
C GLN A 522 6.61 -21.07 3.34
N ALA A 523 6.60 -19.85 2.79
CA ALA A 523 7.74 -18.93 2.89
C ALA A 523 8.04 -18.50 4.34
N SER A 524 7.02 -18.39 5.19
CA SER A 524 7.20 -18.13 6.64
C SER A 524 7.65 -19.37 7.43
N ALA A 525 7.46 -20.57 6.88
CA ALA A 525 7.85 -21.82 7.53
C ALA A 525 9.28 -22.27 7.20
N MET A 526 9.94 -21.66 6.20
CA MET A 526 11.28 -22.07 5.77
C MET A 526 12.44 -21.45 6.57
N GLY A 527 12.25 -20.28 7.19
CA GLY A 527 13.32 -19.46 7.78
C GLY A 527 14.30 -20.24 8.68
N VAL A 528 13.93 -20.54 9.93
CA VAL A 528 14.76 -21.34 10.84
C VAL A 528 15.05 -22.75 10.30
N PRO A 529 14.06 -23.52 9.79
CA PRO A 529 14.32 -24.90 9.37
C PRO A 529 15.36 -25.06 8.27
N TYR A 530 15.25 -24.28 7.19
CA TYR A 530 16.15 -24.39 6.04
C TYR A 530 17.48 -23.70 6.28
N SER A 531 17.51 -22.53 6.94
CA SER A 531 18.78 -21.88 7.28
C SER A 531 19.63 -22.75 8.20
N THR A 532 19.01 -23.40 9.20
CA THR A 532 19.71 -24.31 10.11
C THR A 532 20.24 -25.53 9.36
N ALA A 533 19.40 -26.17 8.53
CA ALA A 533 19.81 -27.32 7.74
C ALA A 533 20.94 -26.99 6.74
N TYR A 534 20.87 -25.83 6.09
CA TYR A 534 21.91 -25.32 5.20
C TYR A 534 23.24 -25.13 5.95
N LEU A 535 23.21 -24.45 7.09
CA LEU A 535 24.39 -24.28 7.94
C LEU A 535 24.98 -25.62 8.40
N MET A 536 24.14 -26.61 8.72
CA MET A 536 24.61 -27.93 9.13
C MET A 536 25.37 -28.63 8.01
N LEU A 537 24.87 -28.56 6.77
CA LEU A 537 25.54 -29.13 5.59
C LEU A 537 26.85 -28.40 5.25
N GLU A 538 26.87 -27.07 5.36
CA GLU A 538 28.07 -26.27 5.17
C GLU A 538 29.12 -26.58 6.24
N LYS A 539 28.71 -26.66 7.53
CA LYS A 539 29.60 -27.02 8.63
C LYS A 539 30.13 -28.44 8.51
N ALA A 540 29.34 -29.36 7.94
CA ALA A 540 29.78 -30.70 7.61
C ALA A 540 30.76 -30.74 6.41
N ALA A 541 30.89 -29.64 5.65
CA ALA A 541 31.53 -29.58 4.34
C ALA A 541 31.13 -30.76 3.45
N ALA A 542 29.82 -31.04 3.42
CA ALA A 542 29.23 -32.17 2.73
C ALA A 542 29.57 -32.18 1.24
N ARG A 543 29.76 -33.35 0.64
CA ARG A 543 30.02 -33.51 -0.80
C ARG A 543 29.08 -34.54 -1.40
N ALA A 544 28.83 -34.44 -2.71
CA ALA A 544 28.07 -35.45 -3.44
C ALA A 544 28.70 -36.84 -3.21
N GLY A 545 27.87 -37.85 -2.99
CA GLY A 545 28.28 -39.21 -2.65
C GLY A 545 28.58 -39.46 -1.17
N ASP A 546 28.68 -38.44 -0.31
CA ASP A 546 28.74 -38.66 1.14
C ASP A 546 27.45 -39.33 1.62
N VAL A 547 27.59 -40.23 2.60
CA VAL A 547 26.44 -40.86 3.28
C VAL A 547 26.07 -40.04 4.50
N VAL A 548 24.86 -39.49 4.53
CA VAL A 548 24.36 -38.67 5.62
C VAL A 548 23.26 -39.39 6.40
N LEU A 549 23.44 -39.49 7.71
CA LEU A 549 22.42 -39.95 8.63
C LEU A 549 21.70 -38.74 9.25
N ILE A 550 20.38 -38.69 9.14
CA ILE A 550 19.56 -37.58 9.67
C ILE A 550 18.72 -38.11 10.83
N PHE A 551 19.08 -37.68 12.04
CA PHE A 551 18.23 -37.91 13.22
C PHE A 551 17.10 -36.89 13.28
N GLY A 552 15.89 -37.35 13.56
CA GLY A 552 14.72 -36.47 13.68
C GLY A 552 14.18 -36.01 12.31
N ALA A 553 14.25 -36.86 11.29
CA ALA A 553 13.90 -36.55 9.91
C ALA A 553 12.44 -36.09 9.69
N ARG A 554 11.54 -36.37 10.64
CA ARG A 554 10.14 -35.93 10.60
C ARG A 554 9.93 -34.48 11.07
N GLY A 555 10.88 -33.91 11.81
CA GLY A 555 10.80 -32.53 12.27
C GLY A 555 11.13 -31.53 11.15
N ALA A 556 10.77 -30.26 11.33
CA ALA A 556 10.94 -29.24 10.29
C ALA A 556 12.39 -29.12 9.77
N VAL A 557 13.38 -29.05 10.68
CA VAL A 557 14.81 -29.01 10.30
C VAL A 557 15.24 -30.31 9.60
N GLY A 558 14.77 -31.47 10.09
CA GLY A 558 15.10 -32.78 9.51
C GLY A 558 14.54 -32.96 8.08
N LYS A 559 13.31 -32.49 7.83
CA LYS A 559 12.71 -32.46 6.50
C LYS A 559 13.52 -31.56 5.55
N ALA A 560 13.86 -30.35 5.99
CA ALA A 560 14.69 -29.43 5.22
C ALA A 560 16.11 -29.99 4.95
N ALA A 561 16.73 -30.64 5.94
CA ALA A 561 18.03 -31.29 5.79
C ALA A 561 17.98 -32.43 4.77
N ARG A 562 16.89 -33.20 4.72
CA ARG A 562 16.68 -34.25 3.72
C ARG A 562 16.60 -33.68 2.30
N GLU A 563 15.82 -32.63 2.09
CA GLU A 563 15.71 -31.97 0.78
C GLU A 563 17.04 -31.39 0.32
N LEU A 564 17.72 -30.62 1.18
CA LEU A 564 19.00 -30.02 0.84
C LEU A 564 20.11 -31.06 0.62
N ALA A 565 20.12 -32.15 1.40
CA ALA A 565 21.04 -33.26 1.19
C ALA A 565 20.79 -33.96 -0.16
N ASN A 566 19.51 -34.12 -0.54
CA ASN A 566 19.13 -34.72 -1.82
C ASN A 566 19.58 -33.83 -2.99
N ALA A 567 19.29 -32.53 -2.93
CA ALA A 567 19.74 -31.55 -3.93
C ALA A 567 21.27 -31.51 -4.08
N LYS A 568 22.00 -31.74 -2.98
CA LYS A 568 23.47 -31.79 -2.97
C LYS A 568 24.06 -33.16 -3.38
N GLY A 569 23.22 -34.14 -3.72
CA GLY A 569 23.64 -35.45 -4.24
C GLY A 569 24.20 -36.40 -3.16
N LEU A 570 23.75 -36.29 -1.91
CA LEU A 570 24.16 -37.17 -0.82
C LEU A 570 23.32 -38.46 -0.81
N LYS A 571 23.88 -39.55 -0.29
CA LYS A 571 23.11 -40.76 0.04
C LYS A 571 22.51 -40.60 1.44
N ILE A 572 21.19 -40.55 1.53
CA ILE A 572 20.49 -40.22 2.77
C ILE A 572 20.05 -41.49 3.50
N ILE A 573 20.23 -41.51 4.81
CA ILE A 573 19.60 -42.46 5.75
C ILE A 573 18.86 -41.64 6.79
N THR A 574 17.57 -41.90 6.97
CA THR A 574 16.70 -41.17 7.89
C THR A 574 16.33 -42.00 9.10
N THR A 575 16.13 -41.34 10.24
CA THR A 575 15.60 -42.02 11.43
C THR A 575 14.35 -41.36 12.02
N SER A 576 13.54 -42.18 12.68
CA SER A 576 12.38 -41.76 13.47
C SER A 576 12.15 -42.68 14.68
N ARG A 577 11.27 -42.24 15.60
CA ARG A 577 10.82 -43.04 16.76
C ARG A 577 9.64 -43.97 16.46
N VAL A 578 9.11 -43.88 15.24
CA VAL A 578 7.95 -44.63 14.73
C VAL A 578 8.29 -45.10 13.32
N ASP A 579 7.55 -46.07 12.80
CA ASP A 579 7.82 -46.61 11.47
C ASP A 579 7.57 -45.57 10.36
N GLY A 580 8.26 -45.73 9.21
CA GLY A 580 8.17 -44.82 8.05
C GLY A 580 9.42 -43.98 7.77
N ALA A 581 10.52 -44.17 8.52
CA ALA A 581 11.88 -43.79 8.10
C ALA A 581 12.71 -45.05 7.82
N ASP A 582 13.94 -44.89 7.32
CA ASP A 582 14.82 -46.03 7.03
C ASP A 582 15.19 -46.82 8.29
N VAL A 583 15.33 -46.14 9.43
CA VAL A 583 15.64 -46.75 10.73
C VAL A 583 14.72 -46.24 11.84
N ASN A 584 14.05 -47.16 12.53
CA ASN A 584 13.31 -46.87 13.76
C ASN A 584 14.24 -47.01 14.98
N VAL A 585 14.58 -45.89 15.60
CA VAL A 585 15.56 -45.84 16.72
C VAL A 585 15.05 -46.44 18.03
N THR A 586 13.77 -46.79 18.11
CA THR A 586 13.19 -47.46 19.30
C THR A 586 13.31 -48.97 19.23
N SER A 587 13.31 -49.55 18.02
CA SER A 587 13.47 -50.98 17.81
C SER A 587 14.91 -51.37 17.45
N ASP A 588 15.68 -50.46 16.84
CA ASP A 588 17.10 -50.63 16.55
C ASP A 588 17.95 -49.77 17.50
N GLU A 589 18.12 -50.25 18.74
CA GLU A 589 18.81 -49.49 19.77
C GLU A 589 20.29 -49.22 19.47
N ASN A 590 20.95 -50.07 18.68
CA ASN A 590 22.38 -49.94 18.35
C ASN A 590 22.63 -49.33 16.96
N LEU A 591 21.56 -48.94 16.25
CA LEU A 591 21.63 -48.41 14.90
C LEU A 591 22.31 -49.37 13.91
N ASN A 592 22.14 -50.68 14.11
CA ASN A 592 22.72 -51.72 13.25
C ASN A 592 22.23 -51.59 11.80
N ASN A 593 20.95 -51.24 11.62
CA ASN A 593 20.36 -51.07 10.30
C ASN A 593 21.00 -49.91 9.53
N VAL A 594 21.51 -48.87 10.23
CA VAL A 594 22.27 -47.79 9.58
C VAL A 594 23.55 -48.34 8.94
N LEU A 595 24.27 -49.21 9.66
CA LEU A 595 25.49 -49.84 9.16
C LEU A 595 25.18 -50.76 7.99
N GLU A 596 24.13 -51.58 8.08
CA GLU A 596 23.68 -52.46 7.00
C GLU A 596 23.34 -51.70 5.72
N LEU A 597 22.56 -50.61 5.83
CA LEU A 597 22.21 -49.72 4.71
C LEU A 597 23.44 -49.03 4.09
N ASN A 598 24.59 -49.05 4.77
CA ASN A 598 25.86 -48.51 4.31
C ASN A 598 26.99 -49.55 4.22
N ASN A 599 26.66 -50.81 3.93
CA ASN A 599 27.62 -51.89 3.68
C ASN A 599 28.61 -52.09 4.84
N GLY A 600 28.12 -52.06 6.07
CA GLY A 600 28.90 -52.20 7.31
C GLY A 600 29.76 -50.99 7.68
N ARG A 601 29.65 -49.87 6.94
CA ARG A 601 30.44 -48.65 7.21
C ARG A 601 29.60 -47.61 7.94
N GLY A 602 30.24 -46.88 8.84
CA GLY A 602 29.63 -45.71 9.48
C GLY A 602 29.29 -44.60 8.48
N PRO A 603 28.27 -43.75 8.77
CA PRO A 603 27.95 -42.60 7.93
C PRO A 603 29.12 -41.62 7.87
N SER A 604 29.17 -40.84 6.78
CA SER A 604 30.17 -39.79 6.59
C SER A 604 29.82 -38.51 7.34
N ILE A 605 28.53 -38.28 7.55
CA ILE A 605 27.98 -37.10 8.21
C ILE A 605 26.79 -37.56 9.05
N ILE A 606 26.68 -37.08 10.28
CA ILE A 606 25.44 -37.16 11.05
C ILE A 606 24.88 -35.76 11.23
N LEU A 607 23.62 -35.57 10.85
CA LEU A 607 22.86 -34.35 11.10
C LEU A 607 21.83 -34.62 12.19
N ASP A 608 22.08 -34.11 13.39
CA ASP A 608 21.21 -34.28 14.54
C ASP A 608 20.23 -33.13 14.71
N CYS A 609 18.98 -33.41 14.32
CA CYS A 609 17.83 -32.53 14.50
C CYS A 609 16.90 -33.00 15.64
N ALA A 610 17.25 -34.08 16.35
CA ALA A 610 16.45 -34.69 17.39
C ALA A 610 16.77 -34.11 18.77
N GLY A 611 18.05 -33.85 19.04
CA GLY A 611 18.52 -33.30 20.31
C GLY A 611 18.37 -34.29 21.48
N SER A 612 18.72 -35.55 21.25
CA SER A 612 18.73 -36.58 22.30
C SER A 612 20.16 -36.93 22.69
N PRO A 613 20.56 -36.74 23.97
CA PRO A 613 21.89 -37.15 24.44
C PRO A 613 22.20 -38.62 24.13
N VAL A 614 21.22 -39.50 24.32
CA VAL A 614 21.33 -40.94 24.06
C VAL A 614 21.55 -41.24 22.57
N LEU A 615 20.82 -40.55 21.67
CA LEU A 615 21.05 -40.73 20.22
C LEU A 615 22.40 -40.16 19.79
N MET A 616 22.88 -39.10 20.45
CA MET A 616 24.21 -38.56 20.17
C MET A 616 25.32 -39.56 20.54
N GLU A 617 25.25 -40.17 21.72
CA GLU A 617 26.21 -41.21 22.14
C GLU A 617 26.22 -42.38 21.14
N LYS A 618 25.04 -42.86 20.75
CA LYS A 618 24.88 -43.96 19.78
C LYS A 618 25.38 -43.57 18.39
N GLY A 619 25.06 -42.36 17.92
CA GLY A 619 25.49 -41.84 16.63
C GLY A 619 27.01 -41.68 16.55
N LEU A 620 27.66 -41.17 17.61
CA LEU A 620 29.12 -41.07 17.68
C LEU A 620 29.79 -42.46 17.63
N ALA A 621 29.19 -43.48 18.24
CA ALA A 621 29.72 -44.85 18.22
C ALA A 621 29.74 -45.47 16.81
N ILE A 622 28.75 -45.14 15.96
CA ILE A 622 28.66 -45.67 14.60
C ILE A 622 29.28 -44.75 13.53
N LEU A 623 29.68 -43.52 13.88
CA LEU A 623 30.22 -42.54 12.95
C LEU A 623 31.50 -43.06 12.28
N GLY A 624 31.64 -42.86 10.97
CA GLY A 624 32.80 -43.35 10.22
C GLY A 624 34.14 -42.72 10.64
N LYS A 625 35.25 -43.30 10.19
CA LYS A 625 36.60 -42.74 10.41
C LYS A 625 36.80 -41.42 9.65
N SER A 626 37.36 -40.42 10.31
CA SER A 626 37.59 -39.05 9.79
C SER A 626 36.30 -38.31 9.42
N ARG A 627 35.21 -38.57 10.16
CA ARG A 627 33.84 -38.08 9.86
C ARG A 627 33.28 -37.16 10.94
N ARG A 628 32.17 -36.48 10.62
CA ARG A 628 31.67 -35.34 11.39
C ARG A 628 30.25 -35.55 11.91
N TYR A 629 30.03 -35.20 13.16
CA TYR A 629 28.71 -35.11 13.78
C TYR A 629 28.33 -33.64 13.93
N ILE A 630 27.20 -33.24 13.35
CA ILE A 630 26.68 -31.87 13.41
C ILE A 630 25.35 -31.86 14.16
N PHE A 631 25.20 -31.02 15.18
CA PHE A 631 23.96 -30.89 15.94
C PHE A 631 23.44 -29.45 15.98
N ALA A 632 22.13 -29.29 15.92
CA ALA A 632 21.48 -27.97 15.96
C ALA A 632 20.30 -27.88 16.96
N SER A 633 20.00 -28.96 17.69
CA SER A 633 18.95 -28.96 18.72
C SER A 633 19.54 -28.82 20.12
N GLY A 634 18.95 -27.94 20.94
CA GLY A 634 19.15 -27.98 22.38
C GLY A 634 18.65 -29.31 22.93
N MET A 635 19.45 -29.97 23.77
CA MET A 635 19.14 -31.31 24.27
C MET A 635 17.79 -31.33 24.99
N ARG A 636 16.90 -32.24 24.56
CA ARG A 636 15.56 -32.44 25.11
C ARG A 636 15.63 -33.46 26.25
N GLY A 637 14.85 -33.27 27.32
CA GLY A 637 14.77 -34.24 28.43
C GLY A 637 15.54 -33.88 29.71
N GLY A 638 15.98 -32.63 29.88
CA GLY A 638 16.40 -32.11 31.19
C GLY A 638 17.85 -32.35 31.61
N ARG A 639 18.66 -33.05 30.79
CA ARG A 639 20.12 -33.14 30.98
C ARG A 639 20.87 -32.70 29.73
N PRO A 640 21.60 -31.58 29.76
CA PRO A 640 22.38 -31.09 28.63
C PRO A 640 23.75 -31.77 28.46
N GLU A 641 24.11 -32.72 29.33
CA GLU A 641 25.39 -33.41 29.30
C GLU A 641 25.33 -34.70 28.45
N VAL A 642 26.40 -34.93 27.67
CA VAL A 642 26.61 -36.16 26.87
C VAL A 642 27.93 -36.79 27.29
N LYS A 643 27.97 -38.12 27.39
CA LYS A 643 29.21 -38.85 27.63
C LYS A 643 29.92 -39.12 26.31
N ILE A 644 31.16 -38.66 26.19
CA ILE A 644 31.98 -38.86 25.00
C ILE A 644 33.15 -39.78 25.35
N ASN A 645 33.32 -40.85 24.57
CA ASN A 645 34.54 -41.65 24.62
C ASN A 645 35.65 -40.96 23.81
N VAL A 646 36.50 -40.21 24.50
CA VAL A 646 37.58 -39.42 23.88
C VAL A 646 38.58 -40.32 23.15
N MET A 647 38.84 -41.54 23.64
CA MET A 647 39.74 -42.48 22.99
C MET A 647 39.17 -42.99 21.66
N THR A 648 37.86 -43.28 21.60
CA THR A 648 37.19 -43.64 20.35
C THR A 648 37.22 -42.49 19.36
N MET A 649 36.87 -41.28 19.79
CA MET A 649 36.90 -40.11 18.90
C MET A 649 38.29 -39.83 18.35
N LEU A 650 39.33 -39.94 19.18
CA LEU A 650 40.72 -39.79 18.75
C LEU A 650 41.13 -40.90 17.76
N ALA A 651 40.86 -42.16 18.08
CA ALA A 651 41.22 -43.31 17.24
C ALA A 651 40.50 -43.30 15.87
N MET A 652 39.26 -42.82 15.86
CA MET A 652 38.44 -42.70 14.67
C MET A 652 38.60 -41.35 13.96
N ASP A 653 39.43 -40.43 14.47
CA ASP A 653 39.64 -39.09 13.90
C ASP A 653 38.31 -38.33 13.68
N GLN A 654 37.36 -38.48 14.60
CA GLN A 654 36.02 -37.91 14.48
C GLN A 654 35.95 -36.47 14.99
N SER A 655 35.03 -35.67 14.45
CA SER A 655 34.75 -34.32 14.94
C SER A 655 33.27 -34.12 15.31
N LEU A 656 33.02 -33.28 16.31
CA LEU A 656 31.69 -32.90 16.80
C LEU A 656 31.53 -31.38 16.70
N HIS A 657 30.48 -30.91 16.05
CA HIS A 657 30.23 -29.49 15.82
C HIS A 657 28.79 -29.10 16.17
N GLY A 658 28.64 -28.03 16.94
CA GLY A 658 27.35 -27.36 17.15
C GLY A 658 27.08 -26.31 16.06
N VAL A 659 25.81 -26.18 15.68
CA VAL A 659 25.31 -25.12 14.81
C VAL A 659 24.31 -24.27 15.57
N ASN A 660 24.50 -22.95 15.53
CA ASN A 660 23.61 -22.00 16.18
C ASN A 660 23.12 -20.96 15.16
N SER A 661 21.88 -21.08 14.68
CA SER A 661 21.31 -20.10 13.74
C SER A 661 21.04 -18.74 14.39
N TRP A 662 21.10 -18.62 15.72
CA TRP A 662 21.04 -17.33 16.42
C TRP A 662 22.34 -16.53 16.36
N SER A 663 23.47 -17.10 15.91
CA SER A 663 24.72 -16.32 15.83
C SER A 663 24.85 -15.50 14.56
N LEU A 664 23.99 -15.77 13.56
CA LEU A 664 24.01 -15.09 12.27
C LEU A 664 23.57 -13.64 12.41
N THR A 665 24.19 -12.74 11.66
CA THR A 665 23.66 -11.40 11.39
C THR A 665 22.45 -11.48 10.45
N LEU A 666 21.64 -10.41 10.42
CA LEU A 666 20.58 -10.27 9.42
C LEU A 666 21.09 -10.34 7.97
N ALA A 667 22.28 -9.80 7.69
CA ALA A 667 22.88 -9.89 6.35
C ALA A 667 23.22 -11.36 5.99
N GLU A 668 23.80 -12.12 6.91
CA GLU A 668 24.11 -13.54 6.69
C GLU A 668 22.84 -14.38 6.55
N THR A 669 21.77 -14.08 7.29
CA THR A 669 20.49 -14.77 7.10
C THR A 669 19.90 -14.45 5.73
N LYS A 670 19.89 -13.18 5.31
CA LYS A 670 19.45 -12.77 3.96
C LYS A 670 20.21 -13.49 2.86
N ASP A 671 21.53 -13.61 2.97
CA ASP A 671 22.36 -14.33 1.99
C ASP A 671 21.98 -15.81 1.87
N ILE A 672 21.76 -16.49 2.99
CA ILE A 672 21.29 -17.89 3.00
C ILE A 672 19.89 -17.97 2.37
N MET A 673 18.99 -17.07 2.75
CA MET A 673 17.61 -17.04 2.22
C MET A 673 17.60 -16.79 0.70
N ASN A 674 18.48 -15.94 0.17
CA ASN A 674 18.64 -15.72 -1.27
C ASN A 674 19.14 -16.96 -2.02
N LYS A 675 20.08 -17.72 -1.44
CA LYS A 675 20.53 -18.99 -2.01
C LYS A 675 19.40 -20.03 -2.02
N LEU A 676 18.68 -20.14 -0.91
CA LEU A 676 17.52 -21.05 -0.79
C LEU A 676 16.43 -20.67 -1.78
N ARG A 677 16.13 -19.36 -1.94
CA ARG A 677 15.19 -18.87 -2.94
C ARG A 677 15.53 -19.39 -4.33
N LYS A 678 16.80 -19.27 -4.73
CA LYS A 678 17.25 -19.77 -6.03
C LYS A 678 16.99 -21.27 -6.17
N MET A 679 17.31 -22.08 -5.16
CA MET A 679 17.05 -23.52 -5.19
C MET A 679 15.55 -23.86 -5.29
N PHE A 680 14.66 -23.08 -4.65
CA PHE A 680 13.20 -23.24 -4.81
C PHE A 680 12.72 -22.85 -6.21
N GLU A 681 13.21 -21.73 -6.76
CA GLU A 681 12.82 -21.24 -8.08
C GLU A 681 13.36 -22.13 -9.20
N ASP A 682 14.54 -22.74 -9.01
CA ASP A 682 15.14 -23.70 -9.92
C ASP A 682 14.55 -25.13 -9.75
N GLY A 683 13.70 -25.35 -8.73
CA GLY A 683 13.01 -26.62 -8.49
C GLY A 683 13.87 -27.72 -7.86
N GLU A 684 15.08 -27.39 -7.38
CA GLU A 684 15.99 -28.34 -6.71
C GLU A 684 15.45 -28.82 -5.35
N ILE A 685 14.67 -27.96 -4.69
CA ILE A 685 13.96 -28.24 -3.44
C ILE A 685 12.51 -27.75 -3.56
N GLN A 686 11.60 -28.39 -2.83
CA GLN A 686 10.15 -28.18 -2.99
C GLN A 686 9.56 -27.32 -1.89
N GLY A 687 10.11 -27.40 -0.68
CA GLY A 687 9.64 -26.62 0.45
C GLY A 687 8.70 -27.42 1.34
N PRO A 688 8.24 -26.83 2.46
CA PRO A 688 7.26 -27.50 3.30
C PRO A 688 5.96 -27.75 2.54
N GLU A 689 5.43 -28.97 2.62
CA GLU A 689 4.09 -29.31 2.10
C GLU A 689 3.03 -28.45 2.78
N GLU A 690 2.19 -27.77 2.01
CA GLU A 690 1.18 -26.82 2.49
C GLU A 690 0.21 -27.49 3.48
N GLU A 691 -0.20 -28.72 3.19
CA GLU A 691 -1.13 -29.52 4.01
C GLU A 691 -0.51 -29.95 5.34
N SER A 692 0.82 -29.92 5.45
CA SER A 692 1.53 -30.26 6.68
C SER A 692 1.65 -29.07 7.65
N LEU A 693 1.26 -27.86 7.22
CA LEU A 693 1.31 -26.64 8.02
C LEU A 693 -0.02 -26.39 8.72
N THR A 694 0.00 -26.38 10.05
CA THR A 694 -1.18 -26.02 10.85
C THR A 694 -1.32 -24.49 10.87
N LYS A 695 -2.21 -23.97 10.02
CA LYS A 695 -2.53 -22.54 9.95
C LYS A 695 -3.43 -22.14 11.12
N ILE A 696 -3.07 -21.07 11.82
CA ILE A 696 -3.82 -20.54 12.96
C ILE A 696 -3.96 -19.02 12.83
N LYS A 697 -4.94 -18.44 13.52
CA LYS A 697 -5.04 -16.98 13.65
C LYS A 697 -4.06 -16.47 14.70
N LEU A 698 -3.73 -15.19 14.65
CA LEU A 698 -2.89 -14.55 15.66
C LEU A 698 -3.49 -14.65 17.07
N THR A 699 -4.83 -14.64 17.18
CA THR A 699 -5.56 -14.82 18.46
C THR A 699 -5.28 -16.16 19.14
N ASP A 700 -4.92 -17.18 18.35
CA ASP A 700 -4.76 -18.56 18.83
C ASP A 700 -3.27 -18.89 19.06
N ALA A 701 -2.37 -17.92 18.81
CA ALA A 701 -0.93 -18.15 18.87
C ALA A 701 -0.45 -18.52 20.28
N VAL A 702 -1.04 -17.96 21.35
CA VAL A 702 -0.65 -18.31 22.74
C VAL A 702 -0.86 -19.80 23.02
N GLU A 703 -1.96 -20.38 22.55
CA GLU A 703 -2.24 -21.82 22.68
C GLU A 703 -1.27 -22.63 21.81
N ALA A 704 -1.01 -22.19 20.58
CA ALA A 704 -0.07 -22.85 19.70
C ALA A 704 1.37 -22.91 20.26
N TYR A 705 1.80 -21.88 21.00
CA TYR A 705 3.07 -21.92 21.73
C TYR A 705 3.12 -23.05 22.77
N GLN A 706 2.01 -23.33 23.45
CA GLN A 706 1.91 -24.43 24.42
C GLN A 706 1.95 -25.78 23.72
N GLU A 707 1.30 -25.91 22.55
CA GLU A 707 1.37 -27.12 21.73
C GLU A 707 2.79 -27.37 21.20
N VAL A 708 3.48 -26.34 20.69
CA VAL A 708 4.87 -26.45 20.23
C VAL A 708 5.81 -26.84 21.38
N ALA A 709 5.53 -26.41 22.61
CA ALA A 709 6.29 -26.79 23.81
C ALA A 709 6.19 -28.29 24.15
N LYS A 710 5.24 -29.04 23.58
CA LYS A 710 5.15 -30.51 23.70
C LYS A 710 6.12 -31.23 22.76
N PHE A 711 6.69 -30.53 21.77
CA PHE A 711 7.66 -31.07 20.81
C PHE A 711 7.16 -32.30 20.02
N ASP A 712 5.88 -32.33 19.68
CA ASP A 712 5.23 -33.45 18.94
C ASP A 712 5.56 -33.48 17.44
N GLY A 713 6.16 -32.41 16.92
CA GLY A 713 6.60 -32.27 15.52
C GLY A 713 5.62 -31.53 14.62
N LYS A 714 4.49 -31.05 15.13
CA LYS A 714 3.58 -30.17 14.37
C LYS A 714 4.23 -28.80 14.10
N LYS A 715 4.03 -28.28 12.89
CA LYS A 715 4.50 -26.95 12.50
C LYS A 715 3.31 -26.01 12.43
N PHE A 716 3.28 -25.04 13.34
CA PHE A 716 2.26 -24.00 13.36
C PHE A 716 2.74 -22.77 12.59
N VAL A 717 1.82 -22.18 11.82
CA VAL A 717 2.01 -20.94 11.09
C VAL A 717 0.85 -20.01 11.42
N ILE A 718 1.17 -18.83 11.94
CA ILE A 718 0.20 -17.76 12.11
C ILE A 718 -0.07 -17.21 10.71
N ALA A 719 -1.30 -17.33 10.23
CA ALA A 719 -1.78 -16.66 9.03
C ALA A 719 -2.51 -15.39 9.48
N MET A 720 -1.96 -14.23 9.13
CA MET A 720 -2.58 -12.95 9.46
C MET A 720 -3.85 -12.79 8.64
N GLN A 721 -4.92 -12.29 9.25
CA GLN A 721 -6.12 -11.95 8.49
C GLN A 721 -5.83 -10.68 7.70
N ASP A 722 -6.26 -10.63 6.44
CA ASP A 722 -6.30 -9.38 5.70
C ASP A 722 -7.23 -8.43 6.46
N GLN A 723 -6.66 -7.51 7.24
CA GLN A 723 -7.39 -6.29 7.56
C GLN A 723 -7.56 -5.59 6.22
N GLN A 724 -8.77 -5.69 5.65
CA GLN A 724 -9.21 -4.79 4.59
C GLN A 724 -8.96 -3.37 5.09
N SER A 725 -7.83 -2.79 4.69
CA SER A 725 -7.66 -1.35 4.80
C SER A 725 -8.74 -0.76 3.91
N SER A 726 -9.71 -0.14 4.57
CA SER A 726 -10.76 0.65 3.99
C SER A 726 -10.12 1.72 3.11
N VAL A 727 -10.44 1.66 1.81
CA VAL A 727 -10.14 2.65 0.78
C VAL A 727 -8.63 2.83 0.47
N GLY A 728 -8.22 2.32 -0.68
CA GLY A 728 -6.99 2.67 -1.36
C GLY A 728 -7.14 4.08 -1.95
N PHE A 729 -6.49 5.06 -1.31
CA PHE A 729 -6.42 6.41 -1.85
C PHE A 729 -5.71 6.42 -3.20
N TYR A 730 -6.23 7.22 -4.13
CA TYR A 730 -5.52 7.53 -5.38
C TYR A 730 -4.26 8.34 -5.07
N SER A 731 -3.28 8.27 -5.96
CA SER A 731 -2.07 9.07 -5.88
C SER A 731 -2.02 10.01 -7.08
N LYS A 732 -1.65 11.27 -6.86
CA LYS A 732 -1.20 12.11 -7.96
C LYS A 732 0.27 11.78 -8.23
N PHE A 733 0.58 11.34 -9.43
CA PHE A 733 1.96 11.07 -9.84
C PHE A 733 2.59 12.36 -10.34
N GLY A 734 3.78 12.66 -9.81
CA GLY A 734 4.82 13.39 -10.50
C GLY A 734 5.83 12.38 -11.05
N MET A 735 5.85 12.08 -12.34
CA MET A 735 6.90 11.22 -12.92
C MET A 735 7.86 12.05 -13.76
N ARG A 736 9.15 11.74 -13.63
CA ARG A 736 10.20 12.30 -14.48
C ARG A 736 10.57 11.29 -15.54
N PHE A 737 10.59 11.71 -16.81
CA PHE A 737 11.04 10.87 -17.91
C PHE A 737 12.15 11.52 -18.72
N SER A 738 13.09 10.70 -19.18
CA SER A 738 14.05 11.06 -20.21
C SER A 738 13.85 10.17 -21.45
N PRO A 739 14.13 10.66 -22.67
CA PRO A 739 14.15 9.82 -23.86
C PRO A 739 15.20 8.70 -23.74
N GLN A 740 14.91 7.53 -24.31
CA GLN A 740 15.94 6.53 -24.62
C GLN A 740 16.67 6.98 -25.88
N PHE A 741 17.87 7.55 -25.71
CA PHE A 741 18.75 7.91 -26.81
C PHE A 741 19.47 6.69 -27.40
#